data_AF-A0A7Y5CCT7-F1
#
_entry.id   AF-A0A7Y5CCT7-F1
#
_cell.length_a   1.000
_cell.length_b   1.000
_cell.length_c   1.000
_cell.angle_alpha   90.00
_cell.angle_beta   90.00
_cell.angle_gamma   90.00
#
_symmetry.space_group_name_H-M   'P 1'
#
loop_
_entity.id
_entity.type
_entity.pdbx_description
1 polymer ?
#
loop_
_entity_poly.entity_id
_entity_poly.type
_entity_poly.pdbx_seq_one_letter_code
_entity_poly.pdbx_strand_id
1 'polypeptide(L)'
;MWETSLDADAASLSAALAESGMPEADVRQTIVNYRAVRVAMAPTPEQLVTNQPAVPVNAQSLDEVTAKIPREFALYAQGAALYHTHDWDGAVSKWKSLLALPESERRHRSVWAAYMIARATTDTNEAAAHYDMTRDLAKAGFDDPLNLAGESIGWQAKMDLNNGNIVAAIHGYAQPFLNPDSPAMPDYISLGVACAIALETTAVLPEAVQDDVCRIAISTYVVSHPDSRNLAKKWLEAVSRAGLKGEMAHADLLAFTAYQLGDFETASRWIETIVSPTPYSKWVQSKLLLRQGQIDDAVALLRELVGSESEYLDRVLYDESGLDGPQTGPRDHVSGELGVLLLGQKEYVEALDLFVHNGHHLDAAYVAERVLTTEELRSYVDARKDDNAVNGPVARNSHAFGYSCSLKDLLGRRLAREGRWEEAFRYLPPGPKEDAERLSAAIRDGRPDEGPATTQSAWGWFIGVQPRTVVDRVRAKRLSEAASVVRTSGMEILGTQVEPDWYAFEGNFELPGAGPHRIAGNLNESYVSSIAQISPQLINVLVASEDERDRYRLNAPQPNHRFHYRYTAAELMWQSALNLPDNDIETMRALYTGGKYLLSMDDYRAANKFYRSLVWRNLNMPYAQLADRTRWFPEKPPE
;
A
#
# COMPACT_ATOMS: atom_id res chain seq x y z
N MET A 1 0.16 29.78 5.54
CA MET A 1 0.19 30.84 4.52
C MET A 1 0.19 32.24 5.15
N TRP A 2 -0.78 32.60 6.01
CA TRP A 2 -0.83 33.94 6.65
C TRP A 2 0.42 34.30 7.48
N GLU A 3 0.91 33.38 8.31
CA GLU A 3 2.12 33.60 9.12
C GLU A 3 3.35 33.84 8.25
N THR A 4 3.53 33.05 7.19
CA THR A 4 4.62 33.21 6.20
C THR A 4 4.59 34.60 5.56
N SER A 5 3.41 35.08 5.16
CA SER A 5 3.25 36.43 4.61
C SER A 5 3.57 37.51 5.64
N LEU A 6 3.12 37.36 6.88
CA LEU A 6 3.39 38.31 7.96
C LEU A 6 4.89 38.39 8.30
N ASP A 7 5.57 37.25 8.31
CA ASP A 7 7.00 37.16 8.59
C ASP A 7 7.84 37.82 7.50
N ALA A 8 7.54 37.52 6.23
CA ALA A 8 8.16 38.20 5.09
C ALA A 8 7.90 39.71 5.13
N ASP A 9 6.67 40.11 5.51
CA ASP A 9 6.30 41.51 5.56
C ASP A 9 7.12 42.29 6.61
N ALA A 10 7.15 41.74 7.83
CA ALA A 10 7.89 42.30 8.94
C ALA A 10 9.42 42.31 8.70
N ALA A 11 9.95 41.30 8.01
CA ALA A 11 11.36 41.25 7.65
C ALA A 11 11.75 42.38 6.69
N SER A 12 10.99 42.60 5.61
CA SER A 12 11.23 43.72 4.69
C SER A 12 11.13 45.07 5.39
N LEU A 13 10.12 45.25 6.26
CA LEU A 13 9.96 46.50 7.00
C LEU A 13 11.13 46.73 7.97
N SER A 14 11.59 45.68 8.65
CA SER A 14 12.72 45.78 9.57
C SER A 14 14.00 46.20 8.85
N ALA A 15 14.25 45.66 7.65
CA ALA A 15 15.38 46.04 6.82
C ALA A 15 15.29 47.51 6.39
N ALA A 16 14.14 47.93 5.85
CA ALA A 16 13.94 49.31 5.40
C ALA A 16 14.09 50.34 6.53
N LEU A 17 13.58 50.04 7.73
CA LEU A 17 13.73 50.90 8.90
C LEU A 17 15.19 50.98 9.38
N ALA A 18 15.91 49.87 9.37
CA ALA A 18 17.34 49.87 9.69
C ALA A 18 18.16 50.70 8.70
N GLU A 19 17.86 50.59 7.39
CA GLU A 19 18.52 51.38 6.33
C GLU A 19 18.26 52.89 6.47
N SER A 20 17.09 53.29 6.99
CA SER A 20 16.78 54.69 7.30
C SER A 20 17.56 55.28 8.48
N GLY A 21 18.36 54.47 9.20
CA GLY A 21 19.14 54.89 10.37
C GLY A 21 18.34 54.92 11.68
N MET A 22 17.17 54.27 11.75
CA MET A 22 16.37 54.18 12.98
C MET A 22 17.09 53.33 14.04
N PRO A 23 17.10 53.72 15.34
CA PRO A 23 17.71 52.94 16.40
C PRO A 23 17.09 51.53 16.53
N GLU A 24 17.91 50.51 16.79
CA GLU A 24 17.47 49.11 16.81
C GLU A 24 16.30 48.84 17.78
N ALA A 25 16.29 49.50 18.94
CA ALA A 25 15.19 49.39 19.91
C ALA A 25 13.86 49.94 19.33
N ASP A 26 13.92 51.04 18.59
CA ASP A 26 12.76 51.67 17.96
C ASP A 26 12.28 50.85 16.76
N VAL A 27 13.20 50.26 15.98
CA VAL A 27 12.87 49.30 14.92
C VAL A 27 12.09 48.12 15.51
N ARG A 28 12.61 47.47 16.55
CA ARG A 28 11.94 46.33 17.20
C ARG A 28 10.54 46.70 17.69
N GLN A 29 10.39 47.85 18.36
CA GLN A 29 9.08 48.29 18.85
C GLN A 29 8.11 48.60 17.70
N THR A 30 8.59 49.22 16.61
CA THR A 30 7.78 49.51 15.43
C THR A 30 7.31 48.23 14.74
N ILE A 31 8.17 47.21 14.63
CA ILE A 31 7.80 45.90 14.08
C ILE A 31 6.76 45.20 14.96
N VAL A 32 6.89 45.24 16.29
CA VAL A 32 5.89 44.66 17.21
C VAL A 32 4.53 45.31 17.00
N ASN A 33 4.48 46.64 16.95
CA ASN A 33 3.23 47.38 16.76
C ASN A 33 2.63 47.11 15.37
N TYR A 34 3.46 47.08 14.33
CA TYR A 34 3.03 46.76 12.98
C TYR A 34 2.47 45.34 12.85
N ARG A 35 3.15 44.35 13.43
CA ARG A 35 2.65 42.96 13.48
C ARG A 35 1.32 42.87 14.20
N ALA A 36 1.16 43.55 15.33
CA ALA A 36 -0.09 43.54 16.08
C ALA A 36 -1.28 44.06 15.24
N VAL A 37 -1.07 45.17 14.52
CA VAL A 37 -2.10 45.71 13.61
C VAL A 37 -2.40 44.73 12.47
N ARG A 38 -1.37 44.13 11.85
CA ARG A 38 -1.57 43.16 10.77
C ARG A 38 -2.28 41.90 11.23
N VAL A 39 -1.94 41.35 12.38
CA VAL A 39 -2.66 40.20 12.98
C VAL A 39 -4.12 40.53 13.22
N ALA A 40 -4.44 41.74 13.68
CA ALA A 40 -5.81 42.17 13.89
C ALA A 40 -6.63 42.30 12.58
N MET A 41 -6.00 42.40 11.41
CA MET A 41 -6.68 42.41 10.10
C MET A 41 -7.07 41.00 9.63
N ALA A 42 -6.49 39.95 10.21
CA ALA A 42 -6.67 38.59 9.73
C ALA A 42 -8.13 38.13 9.91
N PRO A 43 -8.80 37.65 8.85
CA PRO A 43 -10.11 37.04 8.99
C PRO A 43 -10.01 35.74 9.81
N THR A 44 -11.03 35.45 10.59
CA THR A 44 -11.14 34.15 11.27
C THR A 44 -11.32 33.02 10.26
N PRO A 45 -11.00 31.76 10.62
CA PRO A 45 -11.24 30.61 9.74
C PRO A 45 -12.69 30.51 9.26
N GLU A 46 -13.66 30.83 10.12
CA GLU A 46 -15.09 30.84 9.78
C GLU A 46 -15.41 31.90 8.73
N GLN A 47 -14.87 33.12 8.88
CA GLN A 47 -15.06 34.20 7.89
C GLN A 47 -14.46 33.87 6.53
N LEU A 48 -13.29 33.20 6.50
CA LEU A 48 -12.67 32.73 5.26
C LEU A 48 -13.54 31.69 4.54
N VAL A 49 -14.08 30.71 5.27
CA VAL A 49 -14.92 29.66 4.67
C VAL A 49 -16.27 30.20 4.19
N THR A 50 -16.85 31.16 4.93
CA THR A 50 -18.16 31.76 4.62
C THR A 50 -18.07 32.99 3.72
N ASN A 51 -16.87 33.39 3.31
CA ASN A 51 -16.58 34.60 2.55
C ASN A 51 -17.23 35.86 3.19
N GLN A 52 -17.10 36.00 4.52
CA GLN A 52 -17.56 37.16 5.27
C GLN A 52 -16.42 38.16 5.50
N PRO A 53 -16.70 39.47 5.51
CA PRO A 53 -15.68 40.49 5.78
C PRO A 53 -15.12 40.35 7.19
N ALA A 54 -13.84 40.64 7.34
CA ALA A 54 -13.17 40.74 8.63
C ALA A 54 -13.69 41.92 9.46
N VAL A 55 -13.43 41.89 10.76
CA VAL A 55 -13.74 43.03 11.63
C VAL A 55 -12.77 44.18 11.29
N PRO A 56 -13.26 45.42 11.07
CA PRO A 56 -12.39 46.55 10.82
C PRO A 56 -11.40 46.76 11.96
N VAL A 57 -10.12 46.92 11.63
CA VAL A 57 -9.08 47.28 12.61
C VAL A 57 -9.30 48.69 13.14
N ASN A 58 -8.80 48.95 14.36
CA ASN A 58 -8.86 50.29 14.95
C ASN A 58 -8.10 51.30 14.06
N ALA A 59 -8.85 52.24 13.46
CA ALA A 59 -8.31 53.24 12.54
C ALA A 59 -7.22 54.11 13.20
N GLN A 60 -7.39 54.49 14.46
CA GLN A 60 -6.39 55.27 15.20
C GLN A 60 -5.09 54.47 15.37
N SER A 61 -5.19 53.20 15.73
CA SER A 61 -4.00 52.33 15.86
C SER A 61 -3.30 52.11 14.53
N LEU A 62 -4.05 51.97 13.44
CA LEU A 62 -3.48 51.86 12.09
C LEU A 62 -2.79 53.15 11.66
N ASP A 63 -3.40 54.31 11.90
CA ASP A 63 -2.83 55.62 11.56
C ASP A 63 -1.56 55.90 12.37
N GLU A 64 -1.56 55.61 13.68
CA GLU A 64 -0.41 55.79 14.56
C GLU A 64 0.80 54.94 14.14
N VAL A 65 0.55 53.70 13.69
CA VAL A 65 1.61 52.81 13.19
C VAL A 65 2.07 53.23 11.79
N THR A 66 1.13 53.52 10.89
CA THR A 66 1.47 53.88 9.50
C THR A 66 2.17 55.24 9.38
N ALA A 67 2.01 56.13 10.36
CA ALA A 67 2.74 57.39 10.43
C ALA A 67 4.25 57.24 10.74
N LYS A 68 4.69 56.08 11.23
CA LYS A 68 6.08 55.83 11.69
C LYS A 68 6.89 54.92 10.76
N ILE A 69 6.33 54.52 9.62
CA ILE A 69 6.95 53.58 8.69
C ILE A 69 7.05 54.18 7.28
N PRO A 70 7.91 53.64 6.39
CA PRO A 70 8.03 54.16 5.04
C PRO A 70 6.71 54.06 4.26
N ARG A 71 6.52 54.98 3.31
CA ARG A 71 5.22 55.22 2.68
C ARG A 71 4.66 54.00 1.96
N GLU A 72 5.51 53.18 1.36
CA GLU A 72 5.09 51.95 0.67
C GLU A 72 4.45 50.93 1.65
N PHE A 73 4.99 50.77 2.85
CA PHE A 73 4.42 49.85 3.85
C PHE A 73 3.13 50.41 4.43
N ALA A 74 3.07 51.73 4.63
CA ALA A 74 1.86 52.41 5.09
C ALA A 74 0.71 52.24 4.09
N LEU A 75 0.94 52.52 2.80
CA LEU A 75 -0.08 52.36 1.76
C LEU A 75 -0.48 50.90 1.57
N TYR A 76 0.47 49.97 1.63
CA TYR A 76 0.18 48.55 1.53
C TYR A 76 -0.72 48.06 2.67
N ALA A 77 -0.38 48.40 3.93
CA ALA A 77 -1.15 48.01 5.11
C ALA A 77 -2.55 48.65 5.13
N GLN A 78 -2.69 49.91 4.67
CA GLN A 78 -4.01 50.54 4.50
C GLN A 78 -4.85 49.81 3.45
N GLY A 79 -4.26 49.44 2.31
CA GLY A 79 -4.96 48.64 1.29
C GLY A 79 -5.35 47.25 1.81
N ALA A 80 -4.48 46.59 2.57
CA ALA A 80 -4.77 45.28 3.16
C ALA A 80 -5.93 45.34 4.17
N ALA A 81 -6.02 46.39 4.98
CA ALA A 81 -7.15 46.59 5.90
C ALA A 81 -8.48 46.67 5.13
N LEU A 82 -8.52 47.46 4.04
CA LEU A 82 -9.71 47.63 3.20
C LEU A 82 -10.08 46.33 2.47
N TYR A 83 -9.07 45.59 1.98
CA TYR A 83 -9.24 44.28 1.36
C TYR A 83 -9.94 43.31 2.31
N HIS A 84 -9.46 43.15 3.54
CA HIS A 84 -10.07 42.22 4.48
C HIS A 84 -11.51 42.59 4.88
N THR A 85 -11.90 43.86 4.75
CA THR A 85 -13.28 44.33 4.96
C THR A 85 -14.15 44.35 3.69
N HIS A 86 -13.64 43.79 2.58
CA HIS A 86 -14.30 43.75 1.26
C HIS A 86 -14.52 45.11 0.58
N ASP A 87 -13.77 46.15 0.99
CA ASP A 87 -13.69 47.42 0.26
C ASP A 87 -12.59 47.31 -0.81
N TRP A 88 -12.91 46.59 -1.89
CA TRP A 88 -11.96 46.28 -2.96
C TRP A 88 -11.50 47.52 -3.72
N ASP A 89 -12.41 48.44 -4.03
CA ASP A 89 -12.09 49.69 -4.74
C ASP A 89 -11.17 50.58 -3.88
N GLY A 90 -11.45 50.68 -2.58
CA GLY A 90 -10.59 51.38 -1.63
C GLY A 90 -9.20 50.75 -1.55
N ALA A 91 -9.11 49.42 -1.48
CA ALA A 91 -7.85 48.70 -1.47
C ALA A 91 -7.02 48.94 -2.74
N VAL A 92 -7.65 48.79 -3.91
CA VAL A 92 -7.02 49.04 -5.23
C VAL A 92 -6.52 50.49 -5.32
N SER A 93 -7.29 51.47 -4.83
CA SER A 93 -6.88 52.88 -4.81
C SER A 93 -5.59 53.10 -4.00
N LYS A 94 -5.48 52.47 -2.82
CA LYS A 94 -4.27 52.56 -1.98
C LYS A 94 -3.05 51.93 -2.65
N TRP A 95 -3.21 50.77 -3.27
CA TRP A 95 -2.11 50.09 -3.96
C TRP A 95 -1.70 50.79 -5.25
N LYS A 96 -2.62 51.39 -6.01
CA LYS A 96 -2.28 52.27 -7.15
C LYS A 96 -1.48 53.49 -6.70
N SER A 97 -1.86 54.08 -5.56
CA SER A 97 -1.09 55.18 -4.95
C SER A 97 0.32 54.76 -4.54
N LEU A 98 0.50 53.51 -4.12
CA LEU A 98 1.81 52.93 -3.82
C LEU A 98 2.64 52.79 -5.09
N LEU A 99 2.08 52.24 -6.17
CA LEU A 99 2.77 52.08 -7.45
C LEU A 99 3.12 53.43 -8.11
N ALA A 100 2.41 54.50 -7.77
CA ALA A 100 2.70 55.86 -8.23
C ALA A 100 3.87 56.55 -7.51
N LEU A 101 4.42 55.95 -6.43
CA LEU A 101 5.62 56.46 -5.77
C LEU A 101 6.85 56.35 -6.69
N PRO A 102 7.88 57.21 -6.49
CA PRO A 102 9.18 57.04 -7.16
C PRO A 102 9.76 55.66 -6.88
N GLU A 103 10.46 55.06 -7.85
CA GLU A 103 10.99 53.68 -7.72
C GLU A 103 11.86 53.47 -6.47
N SER A 104 12.63 54.49 -6.09
CA SER A 104 13.46 54.50 -4.89
C SER A 104 12.68 54.44 -3.57
N GLU A 105 11.37 54.72 -3.59
CA GLU A 105 10.49 54.75 -2.41
C GLU A 105 9.49 53.58 -2.36
N ARG A 106 9.52 52.67 -3.36
CA ARG A 106 8.57 51.55 -3.49
C ARG A 106 9.23 50.20 -3.76
N ARG A 107 10.47 50.03 -3.30
CA ARG A 107 11.28 48.84 -3.60
C ARG A 107 10.68 47.54 -3.05
N HIS A 108 10.11 47.58 -1.86
CA HIS A 108 9.71 46.39 -1.09
C HIS A 108 8.25 45.95 -1.31
N ARG A 109 7.38 46.85 -1.78
CA ARG A 109 5.94 46.57 -1.88
C ARG A 109 5.33 46.72 -3.28
N SER A 110 6.13 47.06 -4.30
CA SER A 110 5.62 47.16 -5.68
C SER A 110 5.05 45.84 -6.20
N VAL A 111 5.79 44.73 -6.06
CA VAL A 111 5.34 43.39 -6.53
C VAL A 111 4.04 42.98 -5.82
N TRP A 112 4.00 43.18 -4.50
CA TRP A 112 2.84 42.84 -3.67
C TRP A 112 1.62 43.68 -4.01
N ALA A 113 1.80 44.98 -4.25
CA ALA A 113 0.72 45.89 -4.62
C ALA A 113 0.13 45.52 -5.99
N ALA A 114 0.97 45.26 -7.00
CA ALA A 114 0.50 44.83 -8.31
C ALA A 114 -0.29 43.51 -8.22
N TYR A 115 0.24 42.52 -7.51
CA TYR A 115 -0.43 41.23 -7.30
C TYR A 115 -1.80 41.40 -6.61
N MET A 116 -1.85 42.22 -5.55
CA MET A 116 -3.08 42.42 -4.79
C MET A 116 -4.13 43.25 -5.55
N ILE A 117 -3.72 44.20 -6.42
CA ILE A 117 -4.67 44.88 -7.32
C ILE A 117 -5.32 43.86 -8.24
N ALA A 118 -4.54 42.96 -8.84
CA ALA A 118 -5.07 41.91 -9.72
C ALA A 118 -6.05 40.97 -8.99
N ARG A 119 -5.82 40.71 -7.70
CA ARG A 119 -6.70 39.90 -6.84
C ARG A 119 -7.99 40.61 -6.40
N ALA A 120 -8.04 41.93 -6.42
CA ALA A 120 -9.13 42.73 -5.88
C ALA A 120 -10.03 43.36 -6.96
N THR A 121 -9.48 43.65 -8.14
CA THR A 121 -10.28 44.22 -9.23
C THR A 121 -11.25 43.19 -9.82
N THR A 122 -12.42 43.66 -10.23
CA THR A 122 -13.41 42.86 -10.97
C THR A 122 -13.22 42.94 -12.48
N ASP A 123 -12.40 43.87 -12.98
CA ASP A 123 -12.08 43.99 -14.40
C ASP A 123 -11.00 42.97 -14.78
N THR A 124 -11.36 41.99 -15.62
CA THR A 124 -10.46 40.92 -16.03
C THR A 124 -9.26 41.41 -16.83
N ASN A 125 -9.40 42.49 -17.61
CA ASN A 125 -8.29 43.04 -18.38
C ASN A 125 -7.32 43.77 -17.46
N GLU A 126 -7.86 44.52 -16.48
CA GLU A 126 -7.05 45.17 -15.47
C GLU A 126 -6.31 44.14 -14.60
N ALA A 127 -6.99 43.07 -14.18
CA ALA A 127 -6.38 42.00 -13.42
C ALA A 127 -5.23 41.34 -14.18
N ALA A 128 -5.44 40.97 -15.45
CA ALA A 128 -4.40 40.39 -16.29
C ALA A 128 -3.18 41.31 -16.43
N ALA A 129 -3.39 42.60 -16.72
CA ALA A 129 -2.31 43.58 -16.84
C ALA A 129 -1.52 43.76 -15.54
N HIS A 130 -2.17 43.66 -14.38
CA HIS A 130 -1.48 43.75 -13.09
C HIS A 130 -0.73 42.45 -12.72
N TYR A 131 -1.20 41.27 -13.15
CA TYR A 131 -0.41 40.04 -13.05
C TYR A 131 0.84 40.08 -13.94
N ASP A 132 0.75 40.63 -15.16
CA ASP A 132 1.92 40.92 -16.01
C ASP A 132 2.88 41.87 -15.29
N MET A 133 2.36 42.99 -14.76
CA MET A 133 3.15 43.98 -14.03
C MET A 133 3.85 43.38 -12.79
N THR A 134 3.21 42.44 -12.09
CA THR A 134 3.81 41.73 -10.96
C THR A 134 5.11 41.03 -11.37
N ARG A 135 5.08 40.33 -12.50
CA ARG A 135 6.24 39.61 -13.06
C ARG A 135 7.31 40.56 -13.56
N ASP A 136 6.91 41.63 -14.25
CA ASP A 136 7.84 42.64 -14.76
C ASP A 136 8.59 43.37 -13.62
N LEU A 137 7.90 43.70 -12.53
CA LEU A 137 8.51 44.33 -11.34
C LEU A 137 9.52 43.39 -10.67
N ALA A 138 9.18 42.13 -10.46
CA ALA A 138 10.12 41.15 -9.90
C ALA A 138 11.35 41.00 -10.81
N LYS A 139 11.15 40.90 -12.13
CA LYS A 139 12.24 40.84 -13.11
C LYS A 139 13.11 42.11 -13.13
N ALA A 140 12.52 43.27 -12.84
CA ALA A 140 13.24 44.54 -12.71
C ALA A 140 14.03 44.68 -11.40
N GLY A 141 13.96 43.69 -10.49
CA GLY A 141 14.73 43.65 -9.24
C GLY A 141 14.02 44.27 -8.03
N PHE A 142 12.70 44.51 -8.11
CA PHE A 142 11.90 44.80 -6.92
C PHE A 142 11.78 43.54 -6.05
N ASP A 143 11.66 43.72 -4.73
CA ASP A 143 11.70 42.60 -3.81
C ASP A 143 10.43 41.73 -3.93
N ASP A 144 10.63 40.42 -4.09
CA ASP A 144 9.57 39.42 -4.12
C ASP A 144 9.84 38.23 -3.17
N PRO A 145 9.87 38.46 -1.85
CA PRO A 145 10.22 37.42 -0.88
C PRO A 145 9.15 36.31 -0.75
N LEU A 146 7.96 36.50 -1.32
CA LEU A 146 6.88 35.51 -1.34
C LEU A 146 6.71 34.84 -2.70
N ASN A 147 7.55 35.18 -3.69
CA ASN A 147 7.45 34.66 -5.05
C ASN A 147 6.06 34.88 -5.69
N LEU A 148 5.49 36.07 -5.46
CA LEU A 148 4.20 36.47 -6.00
C LEU A 148 4.20 36.57 -7.54
N ALA A 149 5.37 36.81 -8.15
CA ALA A 149 5.55 36.71 -9.58
C ALA A 149 5.33 35.28 -10.11
N GLY A 150 5.74 34.27 -9.34
CA GLY A 150 5.41 32.87 -9.62
C GLY A 150 3.94 32.57 -9.40
N GLU A 151 3.40 32.98 -8.24
CA GLU A 151 1.99 32.77 -7.89
C GLU A 151 1.02 33.40 -8.90
N SER A 152 1.38 34.54 -9.51
CA SER A 152 0.51 35.23 -10.48
C SER A 152 0.17 34.40 -11.71
N ILE A 153 1.01 33.44 -12.09
CA ILE A 153 0.80 32.57 -13.24
C ILE A 153 -0.43 31.67 -13.00
N GLY A 154 -0.51 31.03 -11.82
CA GLY A 154 -1.64 30.17 -11.47
C GLY A 154 -2.96 30.94 -11.39
N TRP A 155 -2.93 32.17 -10.86
CA TRP A 155 -4.13 33.02 -10.82
C TRP A 155 -4.60 33.48 -12.19
N GLN A 156 -3.67 33.78 -13.11
CA GLN A 156 -4.02 34.11 -14.49
C GLN A 156 -4.57 32.88 -15.23
N ALA A 157 -3.98 31.69 -15.03
CA ALA A 157 -4.50 30.43 -15.55
C ALA A 157 -5.93 30.15 -15.05
N LYS A 158 -6.24 30.47 -13.79
CA LYS A 158 -7.61 30.41 -13.26
C LYS A 158 -8.56 31.36 -13.97
N MET A 159 -8.11 32.58 -14.29
CA MET A 159 -8.93 33.53 -15.06
C MET A 159 -9.19 33.01 -16.47
N ASP A 160 -8.16 32.49 -17.13
CA ASP A 160 -8.31 31.86 -18.46
C ASP A 160 -9.31 30.72 -18.43
N LEU A 161 -9.25 29.86 -17.41
CA LEU A 161 -10.20 28.77 -17.22
C LEU A 161 -11.64 29.29 -17.04
N ASN A 162 -11.83 30.32 -16.20
CA ASN A 162 -13.14 30.94 -15.98
C ASN A 162 -13.71 31.61 -17.23
N ASN A 163 -12.84 32.13 -18.11
CA ASN A 163 -13.21 32.75 -19.38
C ASN A 163 -13.41 31.73 -20.52
N GLY A 164 -13.19 30.43 -20.26
CA GLY A 164 -13.30 29.37 -21.27
C GLY A 164 -12.04 29.19 -22.14
N ASN A 165 -10.95 29.91 -21.85
CA ASN A 165 -9.65 29.78 -22.52
C ASN A 165 -8.88 28.56 -21.96
N ILE A 166 -9.46 27.37 -22.08
CA ILE A 166 -9.00 26.16 -21.39
C ILE A 166 -7.54 25.79 -21.77
N VAL A 167 -7.16 25.92 -23.05
CA VAL A 167 -5.80 25.63 -23.50
C VAL A 167 -4.78 26.54 -22.82
N ALA A 168 -5.04 27.85 -22.76
CA ALA A 168 -4.17 28.81 -22.07
C ALA A 168 -4.07 28.50 -20.57
N ALA A 169 -5.17 28.10 -19.93
CA ALA A 169 -5.17 27.68 -18.53
C ALA A 169 -4.28 26.45 -18.29
N ILE A 170 -4.36 25.43 -19.15
CA ILE A 170 -3.49 24.24 -19.05
C ILE A 170 -2.02 24.64 -19.16
N HIS A 171 -1.66 25.50 -20.12
CA HIS A 171 -0.30 26.02 -20.27
C HIS A 171 0.19 26.72 -18.99
N GLY A 172 -0.62 27.62 -18.43
CA GLY A 172 -0.26 28.35 -17.22
C GLY A 172 -0.02 27.43 -16.02
N TYR A 173 -0.87 26.42 -15.81
CA TYR A 173 -0.69 25.45 -14.72
C TYR A 173 0.42 24.42 -14.99
N ALA A 174 0.71 24.10 -16.26
CA ALA A 174 1.75 23.14 -16.63
C ALA A 174 3.17 23.74 -16.58
N GLN A 175 3.29 25.06 -16.65
CA GLN A 175 4.59 25.76 -16.74
C GLN A 175 5.63 25.33 -15.69
N PRO A 176 5.31 25.17 -14.39
CA PRO A 176 6.26 24.68 -13.38
C PRO A 176 6.83 23.30 -13.66
N PHE A 177 6.04 22.43 -14.31
CA PHE A 177 6.43 21.06 -14.61
C PHE A 177 7.32 20.96 -15.85
N LEU A 178 7.14 21.89 -16.79
CA LEU A 178 7.87 21.93 -18.06
C LEU A 178 9.17 22.72 -17.98
N ASN A 179 9.30 23.61 -17.00
CA ASN A 179 10.47 24.45 -16.82
C ASN A 179 10.94 24.42 -15.35
N PRO A 180 12.05 23.72 -15.03
CA PRO A 180 12.63 23.70 -13.70
C PRO A 180 13.01 25.08 -13.15
N ASP A 181 13.28 26.06 -14.02
CA ASP A 181 13.60 27.44 -13.65
C ASP A 181 12.33 28.31 -13.51
N SER A 182 11.14 27.73 -13.64
CA SER A 182 9.88 28.45 -13.48
C SER A 182 9.77 29.01 -12.06
N PRO A 183 9.41 30.30 -11.91
CA PRO A 183 9.11 30.85 -10.59
C PRO A 183 7.78 30.31 -10.05
N ALA A 184 6.87 29.78 -10.88
CA ALA A 184 5.60 29.26 -10.37
C ALA A 184 5.79 27.93 -9.62
N MET A 185 5.09 27.77 -8.49
CA MET A 185 5.08 26.51 -7.74
C MET A 185 4.24 25.45 -8.48
N PRO A 186 4.68 24.18 -8.55
CA PRO A 186 3.90 23.12 -9.17
C PRO A 186 2.58 22.87 -8.41
N ASP A 187 1.44 23.01 -9.10
CA ASP A 187 0.10 22.69 -8.58
C ASP A 187 -0.59 21.67 -9.51
N TYR A 188 -0.52 20.40 -9.11
CA TYR A 188 -1.12 19.30 -9.85
C TYR A 188 -2.65 19.28 -9.74
N ILE A 189 -3.23 19.85 -8.68
CA ILE A 189 -4.68 19.86 -8.47
C ILE A 189 -5.34 20.78 -9.49
N SER A 190 -4.86 22.03 -9.60
CA SER A 190 -5.41 22.99 -10.55
C SER A 190 -5.20 22.57 -12.00
N LEU A 191 -4.05 21.98 -12.34
CA LEU A 191 -3.81 21.38 -13.66
C LEU A 191 -4.77 20.22 -13.94
N GLY A 192 -5.01 19.35 -12.96
CA GLY A 192 -5.95 18.25 -13.06
C GLY A 192 -7.39 18.72 -13.31
N VAL A 193 -7.84 19.75 -12.60
CA VAL A 193 -9.14 20.39 -12.83
C VAL A 193 -9.26 20.95 -14.25
N ALA A 194 -8.23 21.65 -14.75
CA ALA A 194 -8.23 22.17 -16.11
C ALA A 194 -8.31 21.05 -17.16
N CYS A 195 -7.57 19.95 -16.96
CA CYS A 195 -7.62 18.77 -17.83
C CYS A 195 -9.01 18.09 -17.81
N ALA A 196 -9.62 17.95 -16.64
CA ALA A 196 -10.98 17.41 -16.50
C ALA A 196 -12.00 18.24 -17.29
N ILE A 197 -11.96 19.57 -17.12
CA ILE A 197 -12.85 20.49 -17.83
C ILE A 197 -12.62 20.44 -19.34
N ALA A 198 -11.36 20.31 -19.80
CA ALA A 198 -11.04 20.12 -21.22
C ALA A 198 -11.69 18.86 -21.79
N LEU A 199 -11.66 17.74 -21.05
CA LEU A 199 -12.24 16.46 -21.44
C LEU A 199 -13.78 16.46 -21.44
N GLU A 200 -14.39 17.30 -20.60
CA GLU A 200 -15.84 17.52 -20.59
C GLU A 200 -16.29 18.47 -21.71
N THR A 201 -15.44 19.43 -22.09
CA THR A 201 -15.73 20.44 -23.10
C THR A 201 -15.28 19.99 -24.49
N THR A 202 -16.12 19.20 -25.17
CA THR A 202 -15.79 18.56 -26.47
C THR A 202 -15.34 19.53 -27.57
N ALA A 203 -15.76 20.79 -27.51
CA ALA A 203 -15.37 21.83 -28.48
C ALA A 203 -13.88 22.21 -28.40
N VAL A 204 -13.22 22.01 -27.25
CA VAL A 204 -11.80 22.38 -27.04
C VAL A 204 -10.85 21.27 -27.49
N LEU A 205 -11.32 20.02 -27.55
CA LEU A 205 -10.48 18.87 -27.87
C LEU A 205 -9.73 18.98 -29.21
N PRO A 206 -10.31 19.48 -30.32
CA PRO A 206 -9.56 19.62 -31.58
C PRO A 206 -8.33 20.53 -31.46
N GLU A 207 -8.42 21.60 -30.68
CA GLU A 207 -7.31 22.52 -30.42
C GLU A 207 -6.29 21.89 -29.45
N ALA A 208 -6.78 21.36 -28.32
CA ALA A 208 -5.95 20.73 -27.30
C ALA A 208 -5.15 19.52 -27.81
N VAL A 209 -5.68 18.78 -28.78
CA VAL A 209 -4.97 17.66 -29.41
C VAL A 209 -3.82 18.14 -30.30
N GLN A 210 -3.90 19.32 -30.92
CA GLN A 210 -2.80 19.84 -31.75
C GLN A 210 -1.68 20.44 -30.88
N ASP A 211 -1.98 20.82 -29.65
CA ASP A 211 -1.03 21.41 -28.71
C ASP A 211 -0.27 20.35 -27.89
N ASP A 212 1.05 20.40 -27.91
CA ASP A 212 1.92 19.41 -27.27
C ASP A 212 1.75 19.39 -25.74
N VAL A 213 1.65 20.56 -25.10
CA VAL A 213 1.52 20.69 -23.64
C VAL A 213 0.18 20.11 -23.18
N CYS A 214 -0.90 20.47 -23.88
CA CYS A 214 -2.22 19.89 -23.63
C CYS A 214 -2.22 18.38 -23.82
N ARG A 215 -1.59 17.86 -24.88
CA ARG A 215 -1.52 16.42 -25.09
C ARG A 215 -0.82 15.69 -23.94
N ILE A 216 0.29 16.24 -23.46
CA ILE A 216 1.05 15.68 -22.33
C ILE A 216 0.21 15.71 -21.05
N ALA A 217 -0.31 16.89 -20.70
CA ALA A 217 -1.07 17.09 -19.47
C ALA A 217 -2.34 16.21 -19.42
N ILE A 218 -3.12 16.22 -20.51
CA ILE A 218 -4.39 15.48 -20.56
C ILE A 218 -4.14 13.97 -20.60
N SER A 219 -3.14 13.48 -21.34
CA SER A 219 -2.82 12.04 -21.36
C SER A 219 -2.35 11.55 -19.99
N THR A 220 -1.54 12.36 -19.30
CA THR A 220 -1.08 12.06 -17.93
C THR A 220 -2.25 12.05 -16.95
N TYR A 221 -3.16 13.03 -17.05
CA TYR A 221 -4.39 13.07 -16.25
C TYR A 221 -5.23 11.81 -16.46
N VAL A 222 -5.46 11.40 -17.70
CA VAL A 222 -6.25 10.21 -18.03
C VAL A 222 -5.66 8.93 -17.44
N VAL A 223 -4.34 8.73 -17.56
CA VAL A 223 -3.68 7.54 -16.99
C VAL A 223 -3.73 7.54 -15.46
N SER A 224 -3.68 8.72 -14.83
CA SER A 224 -3.75 8.87 -13.37
C SER A 224 -5.16 8.73 -12.80
N HIS A 225 -6.21 8.68 -13.65
CA HIS A 225 -7.60 8.55 -13.25
C HIS A 225 -8.28 7.34 -13.93
N PRO A 226 -7.83 6.10 -13.64
CA PRO A 226 -8.28 4.90 -14.34
C PRO A 226 -9.79 4.64 -14.26
N ASP A 227 -10.45 5.13 -13.19
CA ASP A 227 -11.91 5.03 -13.02
C ASP A 227 -12.70 5.92 -14.00
N SER A 228 -12.06 6.94 -14.57
CA SER A 228 -12.67 7.86 -15.54
C SER A 228 -12.69 7.32 -16.97
N ARG A 229 -13.13 6.06 -17.16
CA ARG A 229 -13.12 5.35 -18.46
C ARG A 229 -13.78 6.12 -19.59
N ASN A 230 -14.85 6.87 -19.32
CA ASN A 230 -15.54 7.69 -20.31
C ASN A 230 -14.69 8.87 -20.82
N LEU A 231 -13.97 9.54 -19.92
CA LEU A 231 -13.08 10.65 -20.29
C LEU A 231 -11.87 10.12 -21.06
N ALA A 232 -11.30 8.99 -20.62
CA ALA A 232 -10.23 8.29 -21.32
C ALA A 232 -10.61 7.95 -22.76
N LYS A 233 -11.82 7.41 -22.96
CA LYS A 233 -12.34 7.08 -24.29
C LYS A 233 -12.49 8.33 -25.18
N LYS A 234 -13.08 9.41 -24.64
CA LYS A 234 -13.22 10.69 -25.37
C LYS A 234 -11.86 11.22 -25.84
N TRP A 235 -10.86 11.19 -24.95
CA TRP A 235 -9.51 11.64 -25.25
C TRP A 235 -8.88 10.80 -26.37
N LEU A 236 -8.89 9.47 -26.22
CA LEU A 236 -8.29 8.56 -27.18
C LEU A 236 -8.93 8.70 -28.56
N GLU A 237 -10.26 8.86 -28.62
CA GLU A 237 -10.97 9.12 -29.88
C GLU A 237 -10.58 10.46 -30.50
N ALA A 238 -10.43 11.53 -29.71
CA ALA A 238 -10.04 12.84 -30.20
C ALA A 238 -8.61 12.82 -30.80
N VAL A 239 -7.67 12.21 -30.08
CA VAL A 239 -6.28 12.05 -30.55
C VAL A 239 -6.23 11.18 -31.82
N SER A 240 -6.95 10.06 -31.84
CA SER A 240 -6.99 9.16 -33.00
C SER A 240 -7.58 9.85 -34.24
N ARG A 241 -8.62 10.67 -34.08
CA ARG A 241 -9.26 11.41 -35.18
C ARG A 241 -8.38 12.52 -35.74
N ALA A 242 -7.50 13.10 -34.94
CA ALA A 242 -6.61 14.16 -35.40
C ALA A 242 -5.55 13.68 -36.40
N GLY A 243 -5.27 12.37 -36.47
CA GLY A 243 -4.37 11.79 -37.47
C GLY A 243 -2.94 12.37 -37.41
N LEU A 244 -2.46 12.65 -36.20
CA LEU A 244 -1.14 13.23 -35.94
C LEU A 244 -0.05 12.35 -36.59
N LYS A 245 0.95 13.00 -37.20
CA LYS A 245 2.05 12.35 -37.93
C LYS A 245 3.37 12.63 -37.23
N GLY A 246 4.26 11.64 -37.24
CA GLY A 246 5.60 11.74 -36.64
C GLY A 246 5.67 11.09 -35.26
N GLU A 247 6.85 11.16 -34.66
CA GLU A 247 7.06 10.72 -33.28
C GLU A 247 6.23 11.62 -32.35
N MET A 248 5.32 11.02 -31.59
CA MET A 248 4.52 11.74 -30.63
C MET A 248 5.06 11.55 -29.23
N ALA A 249 5.29 12.66 -28.55
CA ALA A 249 5.54 12.67 -27.13
C ALA A 249 4.40 11.91 -26.41
N HIS A 250 4.78 10.95 -25.57
CA HIS A 250 3.89 10.13 -24.74
C HIS A 250 2.91 9.20 -25.49
N ALA A 251 3.27 8.72 -26.69
CA ALA A 251 2.52 7.67 -27.37
C ALA A 251 2.38 6.38 -26.54
N ASP A 252 3.31 6.14 -25.61
CA ASP A 252 3.25 5.06 -24.62
C ASP A 252 2.08 5.20 -23.63
N LEU A 253 1.76 6.40 -23.15
CA LEU A 253 0.60 6.67 -22.29
C LEU A 253 -0.71 6.48 -23.06
N LEU A 254 -0.75 6.84 -24.34
CA LEU A 254 -1.89 6.57 -25.22
C LEU A 254 -2.08 5.08 -25.45
N ALA A 255 -0.99 4.33 -25.67
CA ALA A 255 -1.01 2.88 -25.77
C ALA A 255 -1.51 2.23 -24.47
N PHE A 256 -1.02 2.69 -23.32
CA PHE A 256 -1.45 2.22 -22.01
C PHE A 256 -2.93 2.49 -21.78
N THR A 257 -3.40 3.70 -22.09
CA THR A 257 -4.82 4.08 -21.99
C THR A 257 -5.70 3.20 -22.87
N ALA A 258 -5.31 3.00 -24.14
CA ALA A 258 -6.04 2.13 -25.05
C ALA A 258 -6.11 0.69 -24.54
N TYR A 259 -5.00 0.16 -24.00
CA TYR A 259 -4.95 -1.16 -23.40
C TYR A 259 -5.92 -1.29 -22.21
N GLN A 260 -5.92 -0.33 -21.27
CA GLN A 260 -6.81 -0.31 -20.10
C GLN A 260 -8.31 -0.25 -20.49
N LEU A 261 -8.62 0.39 -21.61
CA LEU A 261 -9.96 0.44 -22.17
C LEU A 261 -10.38 -0.87 -22.89
N GLY A 262 -9.44 -1.78 -23.13
CA GLY A 262 -9.65 -3.01 -23.90
C GLY A 262 -9.54 -2.83 -25.41
N ASP A 263 -9.06 -1.67 -25.89
CA ASP A 263 -8.81 -1.39 -27.30
C ASP A 263 -7.37 -1.79 -27.68
N PHE A 264 -7.16 -3.10 -27.81
CA PHE A 264 -5.85 -3.68 -28.05
C PHE A 264 -5.27 -3.34 -29.42
N GLU A 265 -6.13 -3.13 -30.42
CA GLU A 265 -5.71 -2.73 -31.77
C GLU A 265 -5.15 -1.31 -31.77
N THR A 266 -5.83 -0.36 -31.11
CA THR A 266 -5.32 1.00 -30.94
C THR A 266 -4.05 1.01 -30.08
N ALA A 267 -3.99 0.20 -29.03
CA ALA A 267 -2.78 0.06 -28.23
C ALA A 267 -1.60 -0.41 -29.08
N SER A 268 -1.77 -1.45 -29.90
CA SER A 268 -0.71 -1.96 -30.81
C SER A 268 -0.26 -0.88 -31.80
N ARG A 269 -1.20 -0.17 -32.42
CA ARG A 269 -0.89 0.92 -33.36
C ARG A 269 -0.06 2.02 -32.69
N TRP A 270 -0.36 2.38 -31.44
CA TRP A 270 0.45 3.37 -30.72
C TRP A 270 1.84 2.86 -30.40
N ILE A 271 1.98 1.60 -29.98
CA ILE A 271 3.30 0.99 -29.75
C ILE A 271 4.17 1.02 -31.01
N GLU A 272 3.60 0.75 -32.20
CA GLU A 272 4.31 0.80 -33.47
C GLU A 272 4.84 2.19 -33.85
N THR A 273 4.26 3.26 -33.31
CA THR A 273 4.73 4.64 -33.55
C THR A 273 5.92 5.06 -32.69
N ILE A 274 6.25 4.28 -31.66
CA ILE A 274 7.30 4.62 -30.69
C ILE A 274 8.66 4.23 -31.27
N VAL A 275 9.50 5.23 -31.53
CA VAL A 275 10.86 5.04 -32.06
C VAL A 275 11.79 4.54 -30.96
N SER A 276 11.67 5.11 -29.75
CA SER A 276 12.48 4.78 -28.58
C SER A 276 11.60 4.17 -27.48
N PRO A 277 11.63 2.84 -27.26
CA PRO A 277 10.78 2.19 -26.28
C PRO A 277 10.98 2.70 -24.86
N THR A 278 9.89 3.12 -24.20
CA THR A 278 9.85 3.51 -22.79
C THR A 278 9.51 2.31 -21.91
N PRO A 279 9.68 2.40 -20.57
CA PRO A 279 9.22 1.36 -19.67
C PRO A 279 7.74 0.99 -19.83
N TYR A 280 6.85 1.98 -20.00
CA TYR A 280 5.43 1.72 -20.24
C TYR A 280 5.15 1.09 -21.59
N SER A 281 5.84 1.53 -22.64
CA SER A 281 5.61 0.95 -23.97
C SER A 281 5.98 -0.53 -23.96
N LYS A 282 7.10 -0.89 -23.34
CA LYS A 282 7.52 -2.29 -23.16
C LYS A 282 6.54 -3.07 -22.28
N TRP A 283 6.00 -2.46 -21.22
CA TRP A 283 5.03 -3.14 -20.35
C TRP A 283 3.69 -3.40 -21.07
N VAL A 284 3.21 -2.43 -21.86
CA VAL A 284 2.02 -2.63 -22.71
C VAL A 284 2.31 -3.67 -23.78
N GLN A 285 3.48 -3.62 -24.41
CA GLN A 285 3.91 -4.59 -25.41
C GLN A 285 3.96 -6.02 -24.86
N SER A 286 4.48 -6.23 -23.64
CA SER A 286 4.49 -7.57 -23.03
C SER A 286 3.07 -8.09 -22.83
N LYS A 287 2.15 -7.23 -22.38
CA LYS A 287 0.74 -7.59 -22.25
C LYS A 287 0.08 -7.92 -23.59
N LEU A 288 0.41 -7.22 -24.66
CA LEU A 288 -0.07 -7.53 -26.02
C LEU A 288 0.49 -8.88 -26.52
N LEU A 289 1.77 -9.18 -26.27
CA LEU A 289 2.39 -10.46 -26.58
C LEU A 289 1.71 -11.62 -25.84
N LEU A 290 1.40 -11.46 -24.54
CA LEU A 290 0.64 -12.45 -23.77
C LEU A 290 -0.71 -12.76 -24.40
N ARG A 291 -1.44 -11.74 -24.84
CA ARG A 291 -2.74 -11.92 -25.53
C ARG A 291 -2.60 -12.69 -26.84
N GLN A 292 -1.48 -12.50 -27.54
CA GLN A 292 -1.16 -13.22 -28.78
C GLN A 292 -0.64 -14.65 -28.52
N GLY A 293 -0.43 -15.03 -27.26
CA GLY A 293 0.10 -16.34 -26.87
C GLY A 293 1.62 -16.46 -27.00
N GLN A 294 2.31 -15.34 -27.24
CA GLN A 294 3.77 -15.26 -27.30
C GLN A 294 4.34 -15.09 -25.89
N ILE A 295 4.26 -16.16 -25.08
CA ILE A 295 4.60 -16.12 -23.66
C ILE A 295 6.09 -15.86 -23.46
N ASP A 296 6.96 -16.54 -24.19
CA ASP A 296 8.41 -16.43 -24.02
C ASP A 296 8.92 -15.03 -24.38
N ASP A 297 8.38 -14.43 -25.45
CA ASP A 297 8.71 -13.06 -25.85
C ASP A 297 8.25 -12.04 -24.78
N ALA A 298 7.06 -12.25 -24.20
CA ALA A 298 6.56 -11.41 -23.13
C ALA A 298 7.41 -11.53 -21.85
N VAL A 299 7.81 -12.75 -21.47
CA VAL A 299 8.69 -13.02 -20.33
C VAL A 299 10.05 -12.38 -20.53
N ALA A 300 10.64 -12.49 -21.72
CA ALA A 300 11.92 -11.85 -22.05
C ALA A 300 11.84 -10.32 -21.88
N LEU A 301 10.76 -9.71 -22.36
CA LEU A 301 10.55 -8.27 -22.25
C LEU A 301 10.31 -7.81 -20.81
N LEU A 302 9.56 -8.59 -20.02
CA LEU A 302 9.34 -8.32 -18.60
C LEU A 302 10.64 -8.48 -17.79
N ARG A 303 11.47 -9.50 -18.08
CA ARG A 303 12.80 -9.64 -17.46
C ARG A 303 13.69 -8.44 -17.75
N GLU A 304 13.71 -7.97 -18.99
CA GLU A 304 14.44 -6.76 -19.37
C GLU A 304 13.95 -5.54 -18.57
N LEU A 305 12.63 -5.39 -18.39
CA LEU A 305 12.06 -4.30 -17.60
C LEU A 305 12.45 -4.37 -16.13
N VAL A 306 12.29 -5.54 -15.50
CA VAL A 306 12.66 -5.75 -14.09
C VAL A 306 14.15 -5.52 -13.87
N GLY A 307 15.00 -5.84 -14.84
CA GLY A 307 16.44 -5.59 -14.77
C GLY A 307 16.89 -4.18 -15.15
N SER A 308 15.99 -3.32 -15.64
CA SER A 308 16.35 -1.97 -16.11
C SER A 308 16.49 -0.96 -14.97
N GLU A 309 17.49 -0.08 -15.04
CA GLU A 309 17.59 1.11 -14.18
C GLU A 309 16.62 2.18 -14.71
N SER A 310 15.59 2.51 -13.93
CA SER A 310 14.54 3.42 -14.35
C SER A 310 13.95 4.12 -13.14
N GLU A 311 14.32 5.39 -12.93
CA GLU A 311 13.74 6.25 -11.90
C GLU A 311 12.21 6.20 -11.95
N TYR A 312 11.64 6.07 -13.16
CA TYR A 312 10.21 5.96 -13.37
C TYR A 312 9.61 4.69 -12.75
N LEU A 313 10.22 3.52 -12.98
CA LEU A 313 9.74 2.26 -12.41
C LEU A 313 9.95 2.19 -10.89
N ASP A 314 10.94 2.92 -10.40
CA ASP A 314 11.32 3.01 -8.98
C ASP A 314 10.47 4.02 -8.21
N ARG A 315 9.55 4.74 -8.89
CA ARG A 315 8.61 5.63 -8.21
C ARG A 315 7.62 4.84 -7.37
N VAL A 316 7.62 5.15 -6.09
CA VAL A 316 6.58 4.73 -5.16
C VAL A 316 5.36 5.62 -5.37
N LEU A 317 4.24 5.05 -5.81
CA LEU A 317 2.99 5.77 -5.97
C LEU A 317 2.30 5.85 -4.61
N TYR A 318 2.24 7.06 -4.03
CA TYR A 318 1.46 7.31 -2.83
C TYR A 318 -0.03 7.17 -3.16
N ASP A 319 -0.73 6.27 -2.47
CA ASP A 319 -2.19 6.31 -2.43
C ASP A 319 -2.62 7.41 -1.43
N GLU A 320 -3.15 8.52 -1.96
CA GLU A 320 -3.71 9.63 -1.16
C GLU A 320 -5.03 9.24 -0.45
N SER A 321 -5.58 8.03 -0.65
CA SER A 321 -6.86 7.60 -0.06
C SER A 321 -6.87 7.46 1.47
N GLY A 322 -5.70 7.56 2.13
CA GLY A 322 -5.59 7.46 3.59
C GLY A 322 -5.97 6.08 4.15
N LEU A 323 -6.15 5.08 3.27
CA LEU A 323 -6.26 3.67 3.61
C LEU A 323 -4.92 3.01 3.22
N ASP A 324 -3.93 3.21 4.09
CA ASP A 324 -2.54 2.75 3.96
C ASP A 324 -2.40 1.26 3.53
N GLY A 325 -2.44 1.01 2.22
CA GLY A 325 -2.03 -0.24 1.59
C GLY A 325 -0.52 -0.30 1.37
N PRO A 326 0.06 -1.48 1.04
CA PRO A 326 1.48 -1.56 0.69
C PRO A 326 1.76 -0.64 -0.49
N GLN A 327 2.78 0.20 -0.30
CA GLN A 327 3.28 1.18 -1.26
C GLN A 327 3.92 0.43 -2.44
N THR A 328 3.15 0.03 -3.46
CA THR A 328 3.67 -0.70 -4.62
C THR A 328 3.90 0.23 -5.80
N GLY A 329 5.13 0.23 -6.31
CA GLY A 329 5.51 0.98 -7.51
C GLY A 329 5.28 0.16 -8.79
N PRO A 330 5.44 0.77 -9.99
CA PRO A 330 5.35 0.05 -11.25
C PRO A 330 6.28 -1.16 -11.33
N ARG A 331 7.51 -1.09 -10.78
CA ARG A 331 8.43 -2.24 -10.74
C ARG A 331 7.85 -3.43 -9.98
N ASP A 332 7.13 -3.18 -8.89
CA ASP A 332 6.52 -4.25 -8.09
C ASP A 332 5.45 -4.98 -8.90
N HIS A 333 4.60 -4.23 -9.61
CA HIS A 333 3.58 -4.81 -10.48
C HIS A 333 4.18 -5.63 -11.63
N VAL A 334 5.19 -5.09 -12.32
CA VAL A 334 5.88 -5.78 -13.42
C VAL A 334 6.54 -7.07 -12.90
N SER A 335 7.17 -7.03 -11.73
CA SER A 335 7.81 -8.19 -11.10
C SER A 335 6.80 -9.25 -10.68
N GLY A 336 5.64 -8.85 -10.15
CA GLY A 336 4.55 -9.76 -9.82
C GLY A 336 3.98 -10.46 -11.05
N GLU A 337 3.76 -9.73 -12.15
CA GLU A 337 3.32 -10.31 -13.43
C GLU A 337 4.34 -11.31 -13.98
N LEU A 338 5.63 -10.96 -13.97
CA LEU A 338 6.70 -11.88 -14.36
C LEU A 338 6.72 -13.12 -13.47
N GLY A 339 6.63 -12.96 -12.15
CA GLY A 339 6.64 -14.07 -11.19
C GLY A 339 5.51 -15.07 -11.43
N VAL A 340 4.30 -14.60 -11.76
CA VAL A 340 3.16 -15.49 -12.09
C VAL A 340 3.42 -16.29 -13.37
N LEU A 341 4.02 -15.67 -14.40
CA LEU A 341 4.36 -16.37 -15.64
C LEU A 341 5.44 -17.44 -15.41
N LEU A 342 6.48 -17.11 -14.65
CA LEU A 342 7.56 -18.04 -14.31
C LEU A 342 7.06 -19.21 -13.45
N LEU A 343 6.12 -18.96 -12.54
CA LEU A 343 5.44 -19.99 -11.77
C LEU A 343 4.72 -20.99 -12.70
N GLY A 344 4.00 -20.50 -13.71
CA GLY A 344 3.37 -21.33 -14.75
C GLY A 344 4.36 -22.11 -15.62
N GLN A 345 5.54 -21.52 -15.88
CA GLN A 345 6.64 -22.13 -16.62
C GLN A 345 7.49 -23.10 -15.76
N LYS A 346 7.12 -23.31 -14.49
CA LYS A 346 7.82 -24.17 -13.52
C LYS A 346 9.19 -23.63 -13.07
N GLU A 347 9.45 -22.36 -13.28
CA GLU A 347 10.65 -21.65 -12.81
C GLU A 347 10.42 -21.12 -11.38
N TYR A 348 10.12 -22.04 -10.45
CA TYR A 348 9.61 -21.70 -9.11
C TYR A 348 10.55 -20.88 -8.24
N VAL A 349 11.87 -21.11 -8.35
CA VAL A 349 12.87 -20.41 -7.52
C VAL A 349 13.00 -18.95 -7.95
N GLU A 350 12.96 -18.67 -9.25
CA GLU A 350 12.98 -17.30 -9.76
C GLU A 350 11.67 -16.59 -9.48
N ALA A 351 10.53 -17.28 -9.61
CA ALA A 351 9.24 -16.75 -9.21
C ALA A 351 9.21 -16.35 -7.71
N LEU A 352 9.73 -17.22 -6.82
CA LEU A 352 9.88 -16.89 -5.39
C LEU A 352 10.74 -15.64 -5.19
N ASP A 353 11.86 -15.54 -5.91
CA ASP A 353 12.79 -14.42 -5.79
C ASP A 353 12.14 -13.10 -6.19
N LEU A 354 11.36 -13.07 -7.27
CA LEU A 354 10.59 -11.89 -7.66
C LEU A 354 9.57 -11.50 -6.60
N PHE A 355 8.81 -12.47 -6.08
CA PHE A 355 7.75 -12.17 -5.12
C PHE A 355 8.28 -11.67 -3.78
N VAL A 356 9.37 -12.25 -3.27
CA VAL A 356 9.90 -11.87 -1.95
C VAL A 356 10.51 -10.46 -1.95
N HIS A 357 11.10 -10.03 -3.08
CA HIS A 357 11.76 -8.73 -3.19
C HIS A 357 10.84 -7.57 -3.60
N ASN A 358 9.64 -7.84 -4.13
CA ASN A 358 8.79 -6.84 -4.76
C ASN A 358 7.38 -6.75 -4.13
N GLY A 359 7.28 -6.93 -2.81
CA GLY A 359 6.05 -6.70 -2.05
C GLY A 359 4.97 -7.80 -2.11
N HIS A 360 5.18 -8.89 -2.87
CA HIS A 360 4.21 -9.97 -3.05
C HIS A 360 4.39 -11.11 -2.02
N HIS A 361 4.41 -10.76 -0.73
CA HIS A 361 4.80 -11.69 0.34
C HIS A 361 3.88 -12.91 0.49
N LEU A 362 2.58 -12.78 0.22
CA LEU A 362 1.64 -13.91 0.29
C LEU A 362 1.88 -14.90 -0.86
N ASP A 363 2.22 -14.42 -2.05
CA ASP A 363 2.58 -15.26 -3.19
C ASP A 363 3.93 -15.94 -2.96
N ALA A 364 4.91 -15.22 -2.41
CA ALA A 364 6.18 -15.79 -1.97
C ALA A 364 5.96 -16.93 -0.95
N ALA A 365 5.09 -16.70 0.04
CA ALA A 365 4.74 -17.70 1.03
C ALA A 365 4.04 -18.93 0.43
N TYR A 366 3.13 -18.74 -0.54
CA TYR A 366 2.51 -19.84 -1.27
C TYR A 366 3.56 -20.70 -1.99
N VAL A 367 4.48 -20.07 -2.74
CA VAL A 367 5.53 -20.77 -3.48
C VAL A 367 6.47 -21.50 -2.51
N ALA A 368 6.91 -20.84 -1.44
CA ALA A 368 7.81 -21.41 -0.44
C ALA A 368 7.17 -22.58 0.33
N GLU A 369 5.91 -22.45 0.74
CA GLU A 369 5.24 -23.42 1.63
C GLU A 369 4.62 -24.59 0.85
N ARG A 370 4.04 -24.33 -0.32
CA ARG A 370 3.22 -25.32 -1.05
C ARG A 370 3.89 -25.85 -2.31
N VAL A 371 4.74 -25.09 -2.98
CA VAL A 371 5.30 -25.46 -4.30
C VAL A 371 6.73 -25.97 -4.21
N LEU A 372 7.64 -25.22 -3.59
CA LEU A 372 9.02 -25.66 -3.42
C LEU A 372 9.08 -26.89 -2.51
N THR A 373 10.02 -27.78 -2.80
CA THR A 373 10.45 -28.81 -1.87
C THR A 373 11.22 -28.17 -0.71
N THR A 374 11.30 -28.88 0.41
CA THR A 374 12.01 -28.41 1.61
C THR A 374 13.49 -28.17 1.33
N GLU A 375 14.10 -28.99 0.47
CA GLU A 375 15.51 -28.85 0.08
C GLU A 375 15.75 -27.67 -0.87
N GLU A 376 14.84 -27.40 -1.82
CA GLU A 376 14.91 -26.21 -2.67
C GLU A 376 14.77 -24.93 -1.84
N LEU A 377 13.78 -24.88 -0.93
CA LEU A 377 13.58 -23.73 -0.03
C LEU A 377 14.78 -23.52 0.90
N ARG A 378 15.31 -24.58 1.51
CA ARG A 378 16.51 -24.50 2.36
C ARG A 378 17.71 -23.95 1.59
N SER A 379 17.95 -24.48 0.40
CA SER A 379 19.06 -24.01 -0.46
C SER A 379 18.90 -22.53 -0.83
N TYR A 380 17.68 -22.08 -1.12
CA TYR A 380 17.38 -20.68 -1.42
C TYR A 380 17.64 -19.75 -0.24
N VAL A 381 17.14 -20.10 0.96
CA VAL A 381 17.28 -19.33 2.19
C VAL A 381 18.76 -19.24 2.62
N ASP A 382 19.48 -20.37 2.60
CA ASP A 382 20.88 -20.44 3.01
C ASP A 382 21.80 -19.64 2.09
N ALA A 383 21.52 -19.64 0.78
CA ALA A 383 22.28 -18.87 -0.20
C ALA A 383 22.14 -17.34 0.00
N ARG A 384 21.09 -16.89 0.71
CA ARG A 384 20.74 -15.47 0.91
C ARG A 384 20.74 -15.04 2.37
N LYS A 385 21.60 -15.66 3.19
CA LYS A 385 21.66 -15.41 4.65
C LYS A 385 21.77 -13.91 5.06
N ASP A 386 22.38 -13.08 4.21
CA ASP A 386 22.62 -11.65 4.47
C ASP A 386 21.54 -10.74 3.84
N ASP A 387 20.53 -11.33 3.19
CA ASP A 387 19.42 -10.64 2.54
C ASP A 387 18.27 -10.41 3.52
N ASN A 388 17.94 -9.14 3.76
CA ASN A 388 16.87 -8.78 4.69
C ASN A 388 15.47 -9.12 4.16
N ALA A 389 15.24 -9.20 2.84
CA ALA A 389 13.93 -9.58 2.31
C ALA A 389 13.62 -11.07 2.60
N VAL A 390 14.66 -11.90 2.64
CA VAL A 390 14.55 -13.35 2.86
C VAL A 390 14.71 -13.73 4.33
N ASN A 391 15.70 -13.15 5.01
CA ASN A 391 16.14 -13.52 6.36
C ASN A 391 15.96 -12.42 7.41
N GLY A 392 15.56 -11.22 7.00
CA GLY A 392 15.36 -10.09 7.91
C GLY A 392 14.17 -10.29 8.85
N PRO A 393 14.10 -9.48 9.92
CA PRO A 393 12.96 -9.49 10.82
C PRO A 393 11.70 -9.06 10.07
N VAL A 394 10.58 -9.67 10.40
CA VAL A 394 9.26 -9.27 9.90
C VAL A 394 9.04 -7.78 10.20
N ALA A 395 9.04 -6.95 9.16
CA ALA A 395 8.56 -5.58 9.25
C ALA A 395 7.06 -5.63 9.52
N ARG A 396 6.67 -5.32 10.75
CA ARG A 396 5.28 -5.01 11.11
C ARG A 396 4.98 -3.61 10.58
N ASN A 397 4.49 -3.50 9.35
CA ASN A 397 3.85 -2.26 8.95
C ASN A 397 2.51 -2.19 9.68
N SER A 398 2.44 -1.31 10.67
CA SER A 398 1.38 -1.20 11.67
C SER A 398 0.00 -0.81 11.13
N HIS A 399 -0.11 -0.55 9.82
CA HIS A 399 -1.32 0.03 9.21
C HIS A 399 -1.77 -0.66 7.91
N ALA A 400 -0.97 -1.57 7.36
CA ALA A 400 -1.36 -2.42 6.23
C ALA A 400 -1.54 -3.85 6.75
N PHE A 401 -2.44 -4.63 6.15
CA PHE A 401 -2.50 -6.09 6.32
C PHE A 401 -1.21 -6.83 5.84
N GLY A 402 -0.09 -6.10 5.65
CA GLY A 402 1.22 -6.59 5.25
C GLY A 402 2.02 -7.10 6.43
N TYR A 403 1.71 -8.31 6.88
CA TYR A 403 2.65 -9.09 7.67
C TYR A 403 3.67 -9.69 6.70
N SER A 404 4.84 -9.05 6.59
CA SER A 404 5.98 -9.68 5.93
C SER A 404 6.28 -11.03 6.60
N CYS A 405 6.70 -12.03 5.84
CA CYS A 405 7.12 -13.31 6.36
C CYS A 405 8.63 -13.42 6.19
N SER A 406 9.35 -13.73 7.27
CA SER A 406 10.71 -14.22 7.12
C SER A 406 10.64 -15.64 6.53
N LEU A 407 11.14 -15.83 5.31
CA LEU A 407 11.19 -17.16 4.68
C LEU A 407 12.02 -18.14 5.51
N LYS A 408 12.98 -17.62 6.27
CA LYS A 408 13.71 -18.35 7.30
C LYS A 408 12.79 -18.97 8.35
N ASP A 409 11.91 -18.16 8.95
CA ASP A 409 11.00 -18.64 10.00
C ASP A 409 9.99 -19.65 9.43
N LEU A 410 9.49 -19.40 8.22
CA LEU A 410 8.62 -20.33 7.48
C LEU A 410 9.30 -21.69 7.31
N LEU A 411 10.54 -21.71 6.83
CA LEU A 411 11.35 -22.92 6.69
C LEU A 411 11.52 -23.64 8.03
N GLY A 412 11.78 -22.90 9.12
CA GLY A 412 11.86 -23.46 10.46
C GLY A 412 10.59 -24.20 10.88
N ARG A 413 9.42 -23.60 10.66
CA ARG A 413 8.14 -24.25 10.96
C ARG A 413 7.86 -25.46 10.07
N ARG A 414 8.24 -25.40 8.81
CA ARG A 414 8.10 -26.53 7.88
C ARG A 414 8.97 -27.72 8.28
N LEU A 415 10.23 -27.49 8.62
CA LEU A 415 11.13 -28.53 9.13
C LEU A 415 10.60 -29.15 10.43
N ALA A 416 10.01 -28.35 11.31
CA ALA A 416 9.36 -28.84 12.53
C ALA A 416 8.14 -29.73 12.23
N ARG A 417 7.28 -29.37 11.26
CA ARG A 417 6.17 -30.22 10.79
C ARG A 417 6.65 -31.57 10.23
N GLU A 418 7.81 -31.58 9.57
CA GLU A 418 8.44 -32.79 9.05
C GLU A 418 9.16 -33.63 10.13
N GLY A 419 9.25 -33.13 11.36
CA GLY A 419 9.99 -33.79 12.45
C GLY A 419 11.51 -33.66 12.36
N ARG A 420 12.03 -32.79 11.48
CA ARG A 420 13.46 -32.51 11.30
C ARG A 420 13.94 -31.47 12.32
N TRP A 421 13.80 -31.80 13.61
CA TRP A 421 13.93 -30.87 14.72
C TRP A 421 15.28 -30.15 14.78
N GLU A 422 16.39 -30.89 14.66
CA GLU A 422 17.75 -30.31 14.74
C GLU A 422 18.03 -29.28 13.63
N GLU A 423 17.39 -29.43 12.48
CA GLU A 423 17.47 -28.45 11.39
C GLU A 423 16.53 -27.27 11.68
N ALA A 424 15.30 -27.53 12.12
CA ALA A 424 14.32 -26.49 12.46
C ALA A 424 14.86 -25.47 13.46
N PHE A 425 15.59 -25.93 14.49
CA PHE A 425 16.16 -25.08 15.54
C PHE A 425 17.17 -24.03 15.05
N ARG A 426 17.71 -24.19 13.83
CA ARG A 426 18.63 -23.23 13.22
C ARG A 426 17.92 -22.03 12.61
N TYR A 427 16.66 -22.22 12.22
CA TYR A 427 15.87 -21.23 11.51
C TYR A 427 14.82 -20.55 12.40
N LEU A 428 14.28 -21.27 13.39
CA LEU A 428 13.28 -20.72 14.31
C LEU A 428 13.83 -19.54 15.14
N PRO A 429 13.03 -18.48 15.36
CA PRO A 429 13.44 -17.35 16.18
C PRO A 429 13.41 -17.69 17.68
N PRO A 430 14.03 -16.85 18.55
CA PRO A 430 13.94 -17.00 20.00
C PRO A 430 12.48 -16.90 20.50
N GLY A 431 12.12 -17.71 21.50
CA GLY A 431 10.76 -17.99 21.93
C GLY A 431 10.24 -19.28 21.29
N PRO A 432 9.84 -19.25 19.99
CA PRO A 432 9.37 -20.45 19.28
C PRO A 432 10.41 -21.57 19.22
N LYS A 433 11.71 -21.25 19.16
CA LYS A 433 12.78 -22.26 19.21
C LYS A 433 12.76 -23.06 20.52
N GLU A 434 12.73 -22.39 21.65
CA GLU A 434 12.72 -23.02 22.97
C GLU A 434 11.45 -23.86 23.16
N ASP A 435 10.31 -23.40 22.65
CA ASP A 435 9.08 -24.19 22.65
C ASP A 435 9.19 -25.42 21.74
N ALA A 436 9.82 -25.29 20.58
CA ALA A 436 10.08 -26.41 19.67
C ALA A 436 11.05 -27.43 20.29
N GLU A 437 12.07 -27.01 21.02
CA GLU A 437 12.98 -27.88 21.76
C GLU A 437 12.23 -28.66 22.86
N ARG A 438 11.37 -27.97 23.63
CA ARG A 438 10.49 -28.62 24.63
C ARG A 438 9.54 -29.62 23.98
N LEU A 439 8.94 -29.25 22.85
CA LEU A 439 8.05 -30.13 22.09
C LEU A 439 8.80 -31.37 21.58
N SER A 440 9.95 -31.19 20.95
CA SER A 440 10.77 -32.27 20.40
C SER A 440 11.19 -33.26 21.49
N ALA A 441 11.66 -32.75 22.65
CA ALA A 441 12.01 -33.58 23.79
C ALA A 441 10.81 -34.37 24.33
N ALA A 442 9.64 -33.72 24.48
CA ALA A 442 8.43 -34.36 24.96
C ALA A 442 7.90 -35.44 23.98
N ILE A 443 8.00 -35.21 22.67
CA ILE A 443 7.66 -36.20 21.64
C ILE A 443 8.61 -37.39 21.71
N ARG A 444 9.93 -37.15 21.78
CA ARG A 444 10.95 -38.20 21.87
C ARG A 444 10.74 -39.09 23.10
N ASP A 445 10.51 -38.49 24.26
CA ASP A 445 10.28 -39.23 25.51
C ASP A 445 8.89 -39.94 25.51
N GLY A 446 7.90 -39.38 24.82
CA GLY A 446 6.55 -39.93 24.71
C GLY A 446 6.37 -41.01 23.64
N ARG A 447 7.24 -41.01 22.62
CA ARG A 447 7.30 -41.96 21.50
C ARG A 447 8.73 -42.50 21.32
N PRO A 448 9.27 -43.24 22.30
CA PRO A 448 10.61 -43.81 22.13
C PRO A 448 10.59 -44.85 21.00
N ASP A 449 11.76 -45.09 20.38
CA ASP A 449 11.94 -46.08 19.30
C ASP A 449 11.56 -47.51 19.76
N GLU A 450 11.62 -47.77 21.07
CA GLU A 450 11.13 -48.98 21.68
C GLU A 450 9.59 -48.97 21.77
N GLY A 451 8.96 -49.89 21.05
CA GLY A 451 7.53 -50.16 21.13
C GLY A 451 7.06 -50.32 22.59
N PRO A 452 5.80 -50.00 22.90
CA PRO A 452 5.32 -50.08 24.26
C PRO A 452 5.47 -51.49 24.82
N ALA A 453 5.89 -51.61 26.09
CA ALA A 453 5.94 -52.88 26.76
C ALA A 453 4.55 -53.54 26.69
N THR A 454 4.47 -54.82 26.35
CA THR A 454 3.21 -55.56 26.31
C THR A 454 3.17 -56.55 27.47
N THR A 455 1.99 -56.82 28.02
CA THR A 455 1.78 -57.75 29.14
C THR A 455 1.87 -59.22 28.71
N GLN A 456 2.51 -59.55 27.58
CA GLN A 456 2.50 -60.89 27.03
C GLN A 456 3.42 -61.82 27.83
N SER A 457 2.82 -62.72 28.62
CA SER A 457 3.54 -63.83 29.26
C SER A 457 3.58 -65.04 28.34
N ALA A 458 4.58 -65.93 28.51
CA ALA A 458 4.67 -67.18 27.75
C ALA A 458 3.40 -68.04 27.87
N TRP A 459 2.77 -68.02 29.05
CA TRP A 459 1.49 -68.70 29.30
C TRP A 459 0.32 -68.00 28.59
N GLY A 460 0.31 -66.66 28.56
CA GLY A 460 -0.71 -65.86 27.86
C GLY A 460 -0.70 -66.05 26.34
N TRP A 461 0.48 -66.17 25.72
CA TRP A 461 0.61 -66.55 24.32
C TRP A 461 0.08 -67.98 24.07
N PHE A 462 0.39 -68.93 24.95
CA PHE A 462 -0.05 -70.33 24.86
C PHE A 462 -1.58 -70.50 24.90
N ILE A 463 -2.31 -69.64 25.61
CA ILE A 463 -3.79 -69.67 25.70
C ILE A 463 -4.49 -68.66 24.78
N GLY A 464 -3.78 -68.00 23.87
CA GLY A 464 -4.36 -67.07 22.89
C GLY A 464 -4.81 -65.71 23.43
N VAL A 465 -4.27 -65.25 24.57
CA VAL A 465 -4.53 -63.91 25.11
C VAL A 465 -3.75 -62.87 24.31
N GLN A 466 -4.46 -61.89 23.74
CA GLN A 466 -3.86 -60.77 23.02
C GLN A 466 -3.00 -59.91 23.97
N PRO A 467 -1.81 -59.46 23.56
CA PRO A 467 -0.97 -58.58 24.37
C PRO A 467 -1.73 -57.30 24.71
N ARG A 468 -1.73 -56.89 25.98
CA ARG A 468 -2.19 -55.54 26.36
C ARG A 468 -0.98 -54.63 26.51
N THR A 469 -1.10 -53.40 26.04
CA THR A 469 -0.12 -52.34 26.31
C THR A 469 0.00 -52.16 27.82
N VAL A 470 1.22 -52.21 28.35
CA VAL A 470 1.51 -51.91 29.76
C VAL A 470 1.21 -50.44 30.01
N VAL A 471 0.58 -50.15 31.15
CA VAL A 471 0.35 -48.78 31.61
C VAL A 471 1.69 -48.05 31.73
N ASP A 472 1.84 -46.95 31.01
CA ASP A 472 3.05 -46.11 31.02
C ASP A 472 2.65 -44.65 31.27
N ARG A 473 2.49 -44.31 32.55
CA ARG A 473 2.12 -42.96 32.98
C ARG A 473 3.20 -41.93 32.64
N VAL A 474 4.46 -42.35 32.48
CA VAL A 474 5.56 -41.44 32.10
C VAL A 474 5.39 -41.04 30.64
N ARG A 475 5.23 -42.01 29.73
CA ARG A 475 4.93 -41.72 28.31
C ARG A 475 3.66 -40.91 28.17
N ALA A 476 2.60 -41.28 28.90
CA ALA A 476 1.34 -40.55 28.88
C ALA A 476 1.52 -39.07 29.27
N LYS A 477 2.26 -38.80 30.35
CA LYS A 477 2.57 -37.44 30.80
C LYS A 477 3.37 -36.66 29.76
N ARG A 478 4.41 -37.26 29.17
CA ARG A 478 5.23 -36.64 28.12
C ARG A 478 4.43 -36.29 26.86
N LEU A 479 3.54 -37.18 26.43
CA LEU A 479 2.61 -36.91 25.32
C LEU A 479 1.61 -35.79 25.65
N SER A 480 1.15 -35.73 26.91
CA SER A 480 0.28 -34.63 27.35
C SER A 480 1.02 -33.29 27.44
N GLU A 481 2.29 -33.30 27.87
CA GLU A 481 3.18 -32.12 27.84
C GLU A 481 3.36 -31.63 26.39
N ALA A 482 3.68 -32.55 25.45
CA ALA A 482 3.79 -32.24 24.03
C ALA A 482 2.49 -31.64 23.48
N ALA A 483 1.33 -32.23 23.80
CA ALA A 483 0.03 -31.73 23.39
C ALA A 483 -0.25 -30.31 23.91
N SER A 484 0.16 -30.01 25.14
CA SER A 484 0.02 -28.67 25.71
C SER A 484 0.85 -27.65 24.94
N VAL A 485 2.13 -27.96 24.65
CA VAL A 485 3.00 -27.07 23.87
C VAL A 485 2.44 -26.83 22.48
N VAL A 486 2.02 -27.88 21.76
CA VAL A 486 1.40 -27.72 20.45
C VAL A 486 0.13 -26.89 20.54
N ARG A 487 -0.69 -27.04 21.59
CA ARG A 487 -1.91 -26.25 21.71
C ARG A 487 -1.65 -24.76 21.92
N THR A 488 -0.60 -24.39 22.65
CA THR A 488 -0.32 -23.00 23.02
C THR A 488 0.58 -22.29 22.04
N SER A 489 1.57 -22.98 21.49
CA SER A 489 2.64 -22.42 20.67
C SER A 489 2.71 -23.07 19.28
N GLY A 490 1.73 -23.90 18.92
CA GLY A 490 1.75 -24.65 17.66
C GLY A 490 1.60 -23.78 16.42
N MET A 491 1.04 -22.57 16.53
CA MET A 491 0.97 -21.63 15.42
C MET A 491 2.39 -21.15 15.03
N GLU A 492 3.20 -20.85 16.03
CA GLU A 492 4.57 -20.34 15.90
C GLU A 492 5.60 -21.43 15.58
N ILE A 493 5.32 -22.69 15.95
CA ILE A 493 6.23 -23.82 15.72
C ILE A 493 5.83 -24.63 14.48
N LEU A 494 4.54 -24.82 14.26
CA LEU A 494 4.00 -25.74 13.25
C LEU A 494 3.07 -25.05 12.27
N GLY A 495 2.67 -23.79 12.44
CA GLY A 495 1.69 -23.13 11.58
C GLY A 495 2.18 -22.88 10.15
N THR A 496 1.31 -23.04 9.15
CA THR A 496 1.60 -22.63 7.77
C THR A 496 1.52 -21.12 7.60
N GLN A 497 2.39 -20.55 6.77
CA GLN A 497 2.37 -19.09 6.56
C GLN A 497 1.05 -18.58 5.98
N VAL A 498 0.55 -19.25 4.93
CA VAL A 498 -0.76 -19.02 4.29
C VAL A 498 -1.67 -20.20 4.61
N GLU A 499 -2.54 -20.64 3.70
CA GLU A 499 -3.44 -21.77 3.95
C GLU A 499 -2.70 -23.04 4.43
N PRO A 500 -3.31 -23.77 5.38
CA PRO A 500 -4.63 -23.53 5.95
C PRO A 500 -4.65 -22.65 7.21
N ASP A 501 -3.51 -22.40 7.87
CA ASP A 501 -3.50 -21.76 9.20
C ASP A 501 -3.49 -20.24 9.18
N TRP A 502 -2.95 -19.63 8.12
CA TRP A 502 -2.78 -18.18 8.00
C TRP A 502 -1.97 -17.57 9.15
N TYR A 503 -0.78 -18.11 9.42
CA TYR A 503 0.17 -17.50 10.37
C TYR A 503 0.45 -16.03 10.03
N ALA A 504 0.44 -15.66 8.73
CA ALA A 504 0.51 -14.28 8.28
C ALA A 504 -0.46 -13.35 9.02
N PHE A 505 -1.62 -13.83 9.45
CA PHE A 505 -2.61 -13.05 10.19
C PHE A 505 -2.79 -13.53 11.63
N GLU A 506 -1.80 -14.22 12.18
CA GLU A 506 -1.87 -14.90 13.48
C GLU A 506 -3.04 -15.89 13.58
N GLY A 507 -3.56 -16.32 12.43
CA GLY A 507 -4.77 -17.13 12.28
C GLY A 507 -6.09 -16.41 12.56
N ASN A 508 -6.10 -15.09 12.79
CA ASN A 508 -7.30 -14.30 13.02
C ASN A 508 -8.18 -14.18 11.76
N PHE A 509 -7.54 -14.06 10.59
CA PHE A 509 -8.21 -13.93 9.30
C PHE A 509 -7.80 -15.03 8.35
N GLU A 510 -8.66 -15.26 7.36
CA GLU A 510 -8.43 -16.13 6.21
C GLU A 510 -8.79 -15.31 4.98
N LEU A 511 -7.92 -15.34 3.98
CA LEU A 511 -8.19 -14.77 2.66
C LEU A 511 -8.41 -15.91 1.66
N PRO A 512 -9.02 -15.63 0.49
CA PRO A 512 -8.92 -16.53 -0.65
C PRO A 512 -7.46 -16.49 -1.14
N GLY A 513 -6.60 -17.40 -0.70
CA GLY A 513 -5.20 -17.38 -1.11
C GLY A 513 -4.96 -18.03 -2.46
N ALA A 514 -3.74 -17.86 -2.97
CA ALA A 514 -3.39 -18.23 -4.34
C ALA A 514 -3.59 -19.74 -4.62
N GLY A 515 -3.37 -20.60 -3.62
CA GLY A 515 -3.38 -22.06 -3.78
C GLY A 515 -4.70 -22.61 -4.31
N PRO A 516 -5.83 -22.47 -3.59
CA PRO A 516 -7.13 -22.95 -4.06
C PRO A 516 -7.49 -22.47 -5.47
N HIS A 517 -7.22 -21.20 -5.79
CA HIS A 517 -7.50 -20.62 -7.12
C HIS A 517 -6.63 -21.23 -8.22
N ARG A 518 -5.32 -21.34 -7.99
CA ARG A 518 -4.38 -21.90 -8.98
C ARG A 518 -4.65 -23.38 -9.25
N ILE A 519 -4.90 -24.15 -8.19
CA ILE A 519 -5.07 -25.61 -8.26
C ILE A 519 -6.41 -26.00 -8.87
N ALA A 520 -7.48 -25.24 -8.58
CA ALA A 520 -8.80 -25.46 -9.17
C ALA A 520 -8.77 -25.36 -10.71
N GLY A 521 -7.79 -24.64 -11.28
CA GLY A 521 -7.68 -24.44 -12.72
C GLY A 521 -8.80 -23.58 -13.31
N ASN A 522 -9.68 -23.06 -12.46
CA ASN A 522 -10.75 -22.16 -12.85
C ASN A 522 -10.22 -20.72 -12.76
N LEU A 523 -9.94 -20.12 -13.91
CA LEU A 523 -9.90 -18.66 -14.00
C LEU A 523 -11.29 -18.18 -13.58
N ASN A 524 -11.35 -17.35 -12.54
CA ASN A 524 -12.56 -17.01 -11.80
C ASN A 524 -13.74 -16.71 -12.76
N GLU A 525 -14.87 -17.42 -12.61
CA GLU A 525 -15.99 -17.41 -13.57
C GLU A 525 -16.62 -16.00 -13.73
N SER A 526 -16.39 -15.08 -12.80
CA SER A 526 -16.81 -13.68 -12.94
C SER A 526 -16.12 -12.93 -14.09
N TYR A 527 -15.04 -13.48 -14.65
CA TYR A 527 -14.32 -12.93 -15.82
C TYR A 527 -14.71 -13.62 -17.15
N VAL A 528 -15.72 -14.51 -17.16
CA VAL A 528 -16.09 -15.38 -18.29
C VAL A 528 -16.43 -14.67 -19.59
N SER A 529 -16.88 -13.41 -19.56
CA SER A 529 -17.08 -12.64 -20.79
C SER A 529 -15.77 -12.31 -21.53
N SER A 530 -14.61 -12.35 -20.86
CA SER A 530 -13.29 -12.03 -21.42
C SER A 530 -12.43 -13.25 -21.79
N ILE A 531 -12.73 -14.44 -21.24
CA ILE A 531 -11.93 -15.67 -21.45
C ILE A 531 -11.95 -16.09 -22.92
N ALA A 532 -13.03 -15.83 -23.67
CA ALA A 532 -13.11 -16.11 -25.11
C ALA A 532 -12.07 -15.36 -25.95
N GLN A 533 -11.40 -14.34 -25.39
CA GLN A 533 -10.38 -13.53 -26.06
C GLN A 533 -8.96 -13.78 -25.53
N ILE A 534 -8.76 -14.79 -24.69
CA ILE A 534 -7.45 -15.13 -24.13
C ILE A 534 -6.87 -16.34 -24.88
N SER A 535 -5.59 -16.27 -25.25
CA SER A 535 -4.92 -17.38 -25.93
C SER A 535 -4.84 -18.63 -25.02
N PRO A 536 -5.01 -19.85 -25.57
CA PRO A 536 -4.82 -21.09 -24.80
C PRO A 536 -3.44 -21.18 -24.14
N GLN A 537 -2.41 -20.64 -24.80
CA GLN A 537 -1.04 -20.57 -24.29
C GLN A 537 -0.96 -19.75 -23.01
N LEU A 538 -1.64 -18.59 -22.95
CA LEU A 538 -1.68 -17.78 -21.75
C LEU A 538 -2.45 -18.48 -20.62
N ILE A 539 -3.60 -19.10 -20.93
CA ILE A 539 -4.37 -19.86 -19.93
C ILE A 539 -3.50 -20.92 -19.28
N ASN A 540 -2.72 -21.66 -20.07
CA ASN A 540 -1.87 -22.74 -19.59
C ASN A 540 -0.80 -22.29 -18.58
N VAL A 541 -0.29 -21.06 -18.68
CA VAL A 541 0.70 -20.53 -17.74
C VAL A 541 0.07 -19.78 -16.55
N LEU A 542 -1.17 -19.32 -16.68
CA LEU A 542 -1.88 -18.66 -15.57
C LEU A 542 -2.45 -19.66 -14.56
N VAL A 543 -2.73 -20.90 -14.97
CA VAL A 543 -3.20 -21.98 -14.07
C VAL A 543 -2.04 -22.83 -13.56
N ALA A 544 -2.26 -23.59 -12.49
CA ALA A 544 -1.23 -24.48 -11.97
C ALA A 544 -0.83 -25.57 -12.99
N SER A 545 0.47 -25.82 -13.11
CA SER A 545 0.98 -26.98 -13.84
C SER A 545 0.65 -28.29 -13.10
N GLU A 546 0.74 -29.45 -13.78
CA GLU A 546 0.55 -30.75 -13.09
C GLU A 546 1.57 -30.96 -11.96
N ASP A 547 2.83 -30.60 -12.19
CA ASP A 547 3.89 -30.65 -11.19
C ASP A 547 3.62 -29.71 -10.01
N GLU A 548 3.12 -28.49 -10.26
CA GLU A 548 2.69 -27.56 -9.20
C GLU A 548 1.55 -28.17 -8.37
N ARG A 549 0.58 -28.83 -9.03
CA ARG A 549 -0.53 -29.50 -8.32
C ARG A 549 -0.07 -30.66 -7.45
N ASP A 550 0.88 -31.45 -7.93
CA ASP A 550 1.42 -32.57 -7.17
C ASP A 550 2.24 -32.09 -5.98
N ARG A 551 3.09 -31.09 -6.17
CA ARG A 551 3.83 -30.41 -5.09
C ARG A 551 2.89 -29.82 -4.04
N TYR A 552 1.83 -29.12 -4.47
CA TYR A 552 0.82 -28.57 -3.58
C TYR A 552 0.16 -29.66 -2.71
N ARG A 553 -0.21 -30.81 -3.29
CA ARG A 553 -0.79 -31.90 -2.50
C ARG A 553 0.24 -32.54 -1.56
N LEU A 554 1.45 -32.78 -2.03
CA LEU A 554 2.52 -33.44 -1.29
C LEU A 554 2.96 -32.63 -0.07
N ASN A 555 3.10 -31.31 -0.23
CA ASN A 555 3.56 -30.40 0.80
C ASN A 555 2.44 -29.93 1.77
N ALA A 556 1.24 -30.51 1.68
CA ALA A 556 0.13 -30.10 2.53
C ALA A 556 0.38 -30.51 3.99
N PRO A 557 0.11 -29.63 4.97
CA PRO A 557 0.15 -30.05 6.36
C PRO A 557 -0.88 -31.16 6.60
N GLN A 558 -0.63 -32.00 7.61
CA GLN A 558 -1.49 -33.12 7.93
C GLN A 558 -2.08 -32.94 9.34
N PRO A 559 -3.42 -32.82 9.48
CA PRO A 559 -4.41 -32.75 8.40
C PRO A 559 -4.41 -31.37 7.71
N ASN A 560 -4.84 -31.27 6.44
CA ASN A 560 -4.87 -30.01 5.71
C ASN A 560 -6.14 -29.19 6.04
N HIS A 561 -6.24 -28.77 7.30
CA HIS A 561 -7.37 -28.00 7.85
C HIS A 561 -6.86 -26.82 8.65
N ARG A 562 -7.66 -25.75 8.73
CA ARG A 562 -7.29 -24.54 9.48
C ARG A 562 -7.06 -24.88 10.95
N PHE A 563 -5.98 -24.32 11.50
CA PHE A 563 -5.45 -24.65 12.82
C PHE A 563 -5.04 -26.13 12.95
N HIS A 564 -4.38 -26.69 11.94
CA HIS A 564 -4.04 -28.12 11.90
C HIS A 564 -3.26 -28.57 13.13
N TYR A 565 -2.41 -27.70 13.69
CA TYR A 565 -1.67 -27.97 14.92
C TYR A 565 -2.58 -28.35 16.10
N ARG A 566 -3.82 -27.83 16.17
CA ARG A 566 -4.79 -28.22 17.22
C ARG A 566 -5.29 -29.65 17.05
N TYR A 567 -5.39 -30.15 15.82
CA TYR A 567 -5.62 -31.58 15.56
C TYR A 567 -4.44 -32.43 16.00
N THR A 568 -3.21 -31.98 15.73
CA THR A 568 -1.98 -32.63 16.22
C THR A 568 -1.95 -32.69 17.75
N ALA A 569 -2.30 -31.59 18.44
CA ALA A 569 -2.41 -31.55 19.90
C ALA A 569 -3.47 -32.54 20.43
N ALA A 570 -4.64 -32.60 19.79
CA ALA A 570 -5.68 -33.55 20.16
C ALA A 570 -5.22 -35.01 19.98
N GLU A 571 -4.51 -35.32 18.89
CA GLU A 571 -3.97 -36.66 18.63
C GLU A 571 -2.88 -37.06 19.63
N LEU A 572 -2.03 -36.11 20.06
CA LEU A 572 -1.09 -36.36 21.15
C LEU A 572 -1.81 -36.70 22.47
N MET A 573 -2.94 -36.04 22.77
CA MET A 573 -3.78 -36.41 23.92
C MET A 573 -4.46 -37.78 23.76
N TRP A 574 -4.86 -38.13 22.54
CA TRP A 574 -5.37 -39.47 22.24
C TRP A 574 -4.31 -40.55 22.54
N GLN A 575 -3.09 -40.34 22.06
CA GLN A 575 -1.97 -41.24 22.31
C GLN A 575 -1.58 -41.28 23.79
N SER A 576 -1.64 -40.15 24.49
CA SER A 576 -1.48 -40.11 25.95
C SER A 576 -2.48 -41.04 26.63
N ALA A 577 -3.76 -40.97 26.25
CA ALA A 577 -4.80 -41.84 26.81
C ALA A 577 -4.57 -43.32 26.50
N LEU A 578 -3.98 -43.68 25.35
CA LEU A 578 -3.67 -45.08 25.01
C LEU A 578 -2.61 -45.71 25.92
N ASN A 579 -1.77 -44.90 26.58
CA ASN A 579 -0.77 -45.36 27.54
C ASN A 579 -1.32 -45.49 28.97
N LEU A 580 -2.59 -45.15 29.20
CA LEU A 580 -3.24 -45.12 30.50
C LEU A 580 -4.32 -46.21 30.61
N PRO A 581 -4.64 -46.69 31.83
CA PRO A 581 -5.62 -47.76 32.02
C PRO A 581 -7.07 -47.27 31.83
N ASP A 582 -7.98 -48.20 31.61
CA ASP A 582 -9.42 -47.94 31.62
C ASP A 582 -9.93 -47.64 33.04
N ASN A 583 -10.99 -46.84 33.14
CA ASN A 583 -11.57 -46.33 34.39
C ASN A 583 -10.56 -45.56 35.25
N ASP A 584 -9.77 -44.69 34.61
CA ASP A 584 -8.73 -43.90 35.24
C ASP A 584 -8.96 -42.41 35.02
N ILE A 585 -8.69 -41.61 36.05
CA ILE A 585 -8.91 -40.17 36.00
C ILE A 585 -8.01 -39.49 34.95
N GLU A 586 -6.76 -39.96 34.78
CA GLU A 586 -5.84 -39.39 33.81
C GLU A 586 -6.27 -39.74 32.38
N THR A 587 -6.80 -40.96 32.15
CA THR A 587 -7.40 -41.34 30.86
C THR A 587 -8.56 -40.42 30.50
N MET A 588 -9.48 -40.17 31.44
CA MET A 588 -10.60 -39.26 31.21
C MET A 588 -10.13 -37.82 30.95
N ARG A 589 -9.15 -37.32 31.71
CA ARG A 589 -8.57 -35.98 31.49
C ARG A 589 -7.92 -35.86 30.12
N ALA A 590 -7.15 -36.86 29.69
CA ALA A 590 -6.52 -36.87 28.39
C ALA A 590 -7.56 -36.80 27.26
N LEU A 591 -8.58 -37.66 27.31
CA LEU A 591 -9.64 -37.70 26.31
C LEU A 591 -10.52 -36.44 26.32
N TYR A 592 -10.83 -35.91 27.50
CA TYR A 592 -11.58 -34.66 27.66
C TYR A 592 -10.83 -33.50 27.00
N THR A 593 -9.56 -33.30 27.37
CA THR A 593 -8.75 -32.19 26.86
C THR A 593 -8.54 -32.28 25.35
N GLY A 594 -8.23 -33.47 24.82
CA GLY A 594 -8.12 -33.67 23.37
C GLY A 594 -9.42 -33.34 22.62
N GLY A 595 -10.56 -33.76 23.18
CA GLY A 595 -11.88 -33.38 22.65
C GLY A 595 -12.14 -31.86 22.70
N LYS A 596 -11.79 -31.20 23.80
CA LYS A 596 -11.96 -29.75 23.96
C LYS A 596 -11.08 -28.95 23.00
N TYR A 597 -9.90 -29.43 22.64
CA TYR A 597 -9.06 -28.77 21.62
C TYR A 597 -9.75 -28.72 20.26
N LEU A 598 -10.42 -29.81 19.86
CA LEU A 598 -11.19 -29.87 18.63
C LEU A 598 -12.46 -29.01 18.68
N LEU A 599 -13.13 -28.97 19.83
CA LEU A 599 -14.28 -28.09 20.03
C LEU A 599 -13.93 -26.60 19.99
N SER A 600 -12.69 -26.22 20.29
CA SER A 600 -12.24 -24.83 20.12
C SER A 600 -12.16 -24.37 18.66
N MET A 601 -12.43 -25.27 17.71
CA MET A 601 -12.51 -25.03 16.27
C MET A 601 -13.90 -25.39 15.71
N ASP A 602 -14.90 -25.61 16.58
CA ASP A 602 -16.25 -26.05 16.20
C ASP A 602 -16.31 -27.38 15.41
N ASP A 603 -15.28 -28.23 15.48
CA ASP A 603 -15.30 -29.57 14.87
C ASP A 603 -15.91 -30.62 15.80
N TYR A 604 -17.23 -30.57 15.94
CA TYR A 604 -18.01 -31.51 16.75
C TYR A 604 -17.83 -32.96 16.29
N ARG A 605 -17.63 -33.19 14.98
CA ARG A 605 -17.49 -34.55 14.43
C ARG A 605 -16.17 -35.18 14.85
N ALA A 606 -15.06 -34.44 14.76
CA ALA A 606 -13.77 -34.92 15.21
C ALA A 606 -13.73 -35.06 16.74
N ALA A 607 -14.36 -34.15 17.50
CA ALA A 607 -14.44 -34.23 18.96
C ALA A 607 -15.23 -35.47 19.45
N ASN A 608 -16.23 -35.93 18.69
CA ASN A 608 -17.08 -37.07 19.05
C ASN A 608 -16.28 -38.37 19.28
N LYS A 609 -15.16 -38.59 18.58
CA LYS A 609 -14.31 -39.78 18.80
C LYS A 609 -13.76 -39.81 20.24
N PHE A 610 -13.35 -38.65 20.75
CA PHE A 610 -12.83 -38.48 22.10
C PHE A 610 -13.92 -38.67 23.15
N TYR A 611 -15.11 -38.09 22.93
CA TYR A 611 -16.26 -38.24 23.82
C TYR A 611 -16.64 -39.71 23.97
N ARG A 612 -16.81 -40.43 22.84
CA ARG A 612 -17.15 -41.85 22.87
C ARG A 612 -16.08 -42.68 23.58
N SER A 613 -14.81 -42.45 23.29
CA SER A 613 -13.71 -43.14 23.98
C SER A 613 -13.71 -42.86 25.49
N LEU A 614 -13.99 -41.61 25.90
CA LEU A 614 -14.06 -41.22 27.30
C LEU A 614 -15.13 -42.03 28.04
N VAL A 615 -16.33 -42.15 27.47
CA VAL A 615 -17.42 -42.94 28.05
C VAL A 615 -17.06 -44.42 28.08
N TRP A 616 -16.68 -44.99 26.93
CA TRP A 616 -16.53 -46.44 26.77
C TRP A 616 -15.37 -47.01 27.59
N ARG A 617 -14.26 -46.27 27.70
CA ARG A 617 -13.09 -46.71 28.46
C ARG A 617 -13.24 -46.46 29.97
N ASN A 618 -14.25 -45.71 30.41
CA ASN A 618 -14.35 -45.29 31.81
C ASN A 618 -15.76 -45.47 32.40
N LEU A 619 -16.53 -46.47 31.94
CA LEU A 619 -17.94 -46.71 32.32
C LEU A 619 -18.20 -46.77 33.84
N ASN A 620 -17.20 -47.15 34.63
CA ASN A 620 -17.31 -47.24 36.09
C ASN A 620 -17.08 -45.90 36.81
N MET A 621 -16.69 -44.85 36.09
CA MET A 621 -16.38 -43.54 36.66
C MET A 621 -17.62 -42.64 36.67
N PRO A 622 -17.92 -41.93 37.78
CA PRO A 622 -19.09 -41.04 37.87
C PRO A 622 -19.13 -39.97 36.77
N TYR A 623 -17.97 -39.44 36.39
CA TYR A 623 -17.86 -38.44 35.33
C TYR A 623 -18.26 -38.99 33.95
N ALA A 624 -17.83 -40.22 33.61
CA ALA A 624 -18.20 -40.86 32.35
C ALA A 624 -19.70 -41.19 32.29
N GLN A 625 -20.30 -41.60 33.41
CA GLN A 625 -21.75 -41.82 33.52
C GLN A 625 -22.53 -40.51 33.39
N LEU A 626 -21.98 -39.39 33.88
CA LEU A 626 -22.55 -38.07 33.61
C LEU A 626 -22.47 -37.73 32.13
N ALA A 627 -21.29 -37.90 31.51
CA ALA A 627 -21.08 -37.63 30.09
C ALA A 627 -22.01 -38.46 29.18
N ASP A 628 -22.24 -39.74 29.48
CA ASP A 628 -23.17 -40.59 28.73
C ASP A 628 -24.64 -40.14 28.90
N ARG A 629 -25.02 -39.73 30.11
CA ARG A 629 -26.37 -39.17 30.37
C ARG A 629 -26.59 -37.86 29.62
N THR A 630 -25.60 -36.98 29.57
CA THR A 630 -25.66 -35.72 28.81
C THR A 630 -25.39 -35.90 27.32
N ARG A 631 -25.05 -37.11 26.89
CA ARG A 631 -24.66 -37.47 25.53
C ARG A 631 -23.51 -36.62 24.97
N TRP A 632 -22.70 -36.02 25.83
CA TRP A 632 -21.61 -35.11 25.48
C TRP A 632 -20.66 -34.84 26.65
N PHE A 633 -19.55 -34.14 26.38
CA PHE A 633 -18.62 -33.68 27.41
C PHE A 633 -19.31 -32.76 28.42
N PRO A 634 -19.24 -33.05 29.74
CA PRO A 634 -19.64 -32.11 30.78
C PRO A 634 -18.85 -30.80 30.73
N GLU A 635 -19.41 -29.72 31.28
CA GLU A 635 -18.79 -28.39 31.22
C GLU A 635 -17.44 -28.34 31.94
N LYS A 636 -17.36 -28.91 33.14
CA LYS A 636 -16.14 -28.98 33.95
C LYS A 636 -15.29 -30.19 33.55
N PRO A 637 -13.95 -30.12 33.65
CA PRO A 637 -13.08 -31.28 33.45
C PRO A 637 -13.30 -32.35 34.54
N PRO A 638 -12.90 -33.60 34.29
CA PRO A 638 -12.97 -34.66 35.29
C PRO A 638 -11.98 -34.40 36.44
N GLU A 639 -12.51 -34.35 37.67
CA GLU A 639 -11.78 -34.12 38.93
C GLU A 639 -11.33 -35.42 39.59
#